data_AF-A0A960XE88-F1
#
_entry.id   AF-A0A960XE88-F1
#
_cell.length_a   1.000
_cell.length_b   1.000
_cell.length_c   1.000
_cell.angle_alpha   90.00
_cell.angle_beta   90.00
_cell.angle_gamma   90.00
#
_symmetry.space_group_name_H-M   'P 1'
#
loop_
_entity.id
_entity.type
_entity.pdbx_description
1 polymer ?
#
loop_
_entity_poly.entity_id
_entity_poly.type
_entity_poly.pdbx_seq_one_letter_code
_entity_poly.pdbx_strand_id
1 'polypeptide(L)'
;MSSIDDLLASVQQGGSLSRHLNGFESRVEQQEMIGDVWQAYEEDKVALIEAGTGTGKSLAYLLPAITWAAQTGERTVISTHTIALQEQLLQKDIPLIMDALGIQLQVTLVKGMQQYVCLRKLDEQEYLAPFLKEREKKEMAQIQAWANGVEEGCRSTMGFHPSPETWEKVHAENDSCTRAQCPHYKACHFMKSRRKLADAKLLVTNHHLLFADIAMRKEMGLRFDETAILPPYERLVLDEAHHIEDIATAYFSSRVGYVELIRLHAKLTSEKSVGKGVGRLPLLKEQLSLFPGSLENEKIQQVEHRLRFDLPIIRRELTEVITEVFLAMGILLPQGEEEEKKVRLHPHHCQSKEWQERVVTACEAFFLVAKRFQHMVLTMENDLRAIEDVQFKEKFKNLRIEILSLITRFEAYCQVLKEFVSRTSFDNEVCWIEQKRLKGGINTQCITAKLDLSDVFAERLFNSLKTTVLCSATLTAAKTFDYLKGRLGLTSELLQRGLIEKIYNSPFDFSKQALLVTPSHLPDPRDPEYLHSAAEAIWAAVEASRGRTFVLFTSYRMLQECAKLLRERFSAKKYTLLKQGDHASNHLLRQFVSAPHAVLFGTDSFWEGVDVVGEDLQCVILVKLPFKVPTEPLIQARAEHLKSQGKDPFMDYALPLAIMKFKQGFGRLVRHREDRGCVVCLDTRLIQKNYGQLFLQSLPNCPFQVVDNIQLFPTLKSFFGSK
;
A
#
# COMPACT_ATOMS: atom_id res chain seq x y z
N MET A 1 -25.93 -4.19 -27.49
CA MET A 1 -25.34 -5.39 -26.87
C MET A 1 -26.05 -5.60 -25.55
N SER A 2 -26.87 -6.63 -25.44
CA SER A 2 -27.79 -6.86 -24.31
C SER A 2 -27.69 -8.25 -23.69
N SER A 3 -26.78 -9.11 -24.15
CA SER A 3 -26.58 -10.46 -23.60
C SER A 3 -25.11 -10.82 -23.42
N ILE A 4 -24.87 -11.86 -22.62
CA ILE A 4 -23.57 -12.52 -22.49
C ILE A 4 -23.00 -12.98 -23.84
N ASP A 5 -23.86 -13.42 -24.77
CA ASP A 5 -23.46 -13.87 -26.10
C ASP A 5 -22.82 -12.74 -26.91
N ASP A 6 -23.34 -11.51 -26.80
CA ASP A 6 -22.75 -10.34 -27.45
C ASP A 6 -21.33 -10.06 -26.90
N LEU A 7 -21.15 -10.20 -25.58
CA LEU A 7 -19.85 -10.02 -24.94
C LEU A 7 -18.86 -11.09 -25.39
N LEU A 8 -19.28 -12.36 -25.41
CA LEU A 8 -18.44 -13.46 -25.87
C LEU A 8 -18.09 -13.31 -27.35
N ALA A 9 -19.04 -12.90 -28.19
CA ALA A 9 -18.79 -12.61 -29.60
C ALA A 9 -17.76 -11.47 -29.80
N SER A 10 -17.70 -10.49 -28.87
CA SER A 10 -16.75 -9.38 -28.95
C SER A 10 -15.28 -9.83 -28.81
N VAL A 11 -15.02 -10.91 -28.06
CA VAL A 11 -13.69 -11.49 -27.78
C VAL A 11 -13.37 -12.73 -28.63
N GLN A 12 -14.22 -13.04 -29.61
CA GLN A 12 -13.89 -14.05 -30.63
C GLN A 12 -13.02 -13.46 -31.74
N GLN A 13 -12.32 -14.33 -32.48
CA GLN A 13 -11.54 -13.91 -33.63
C GLN A 13 -12.45 -13.22 -34.66
N GLY A 14 -12.13 -11.99 -35.07
CA GLY A 14 -12.97 -11.18 -35.97
C GLY A 14 -14.11 -10.40 -35.26
N GLY A 15 -14.26 -10.58 -33.95
CA GLY A 15 -15.13 -9.79 -33.08
C GLY A 15 -14.70 -8.32 -32.95
N SER A 16 -15.48 -7.51 -32.25
CA SER A 16 -15.22 -6.06 -32.19
C SER A 16 -13.89 -5.71 -31.52
N LEU A 17 -13.48 -6.42 -30.44
CA LEU A 17 -12.17 -6.22 -29.82
C LEU A 17 -11.02 -6.66 -30.73
N SER A 18 -11.22 -7.75 -31.48
CA SER A 18 -10.24 -8.23 -32.47
C SER A 18 -9.92 -7.19 -33.55
N ARG A 19 -10.84 -6.27 -33.83
CA ARG A 19 -10.64 -5.20 -34.84
C ARG A 19 -9.93 -3.97 -34.27
N HIS A 20 -10.01 -3.75 -32.96
CA HIS A 20 -9.43 -2.58 -32.29
C HIS A 20 -8.09 -2.86 -31.61
N LEU A 21 -7.76 -4.14 -31.36
CA LEU A 21 -6.51 -4.54 -30.72
C LEU A 21 -5.58 -5.23 -31.74
N ASN A 22 -4.48 -4.56 -32.07
CA ASN A 22 -3.42 -5.15 -32.90
C ASN A 22 -2.80 -6.35 -32.19
N GLY A 23 -2.67 -7.48 -32.89
CA GLY A 23 -2.19 -8.73 -32.29
C GLY A 23 -3.21 -9.38 -31.35
N PHE A 24 -4.51 -9.10 -31.51
CA PHE A 24 -5.56 -9.76 -30.74
C PHE A 24 -5.54 -11.26 -30.98
N GLU A 25 -5.74 -11.97 -29.89
CA GLU A 25 -5.84 -13.41 -29.89
C GLU A 25 -6.97 -13.84 -28.96
N SER A 26 -7.88 -14.64 -29.51
CA SER A 26 -8.94 -15.24 -28.74
C SER A 26 -8.41 -16.36 -27.86
N ARG A 27 -8.84 -16.38 -26.60
CA ARG A 27 -8.44 -17.36 -25.57
C ARG A 27 -9.69 -17.95 -24.93
N VAL A 28 -9.75 -19.27 -24.83
CA VAL A 28 -10.91 -19.97 -24.26
C VAL A 28 -11.05 -19.62 -22.78
N GLU A 29 -9.94 -19.59 -22.05
CA GLU A 29 -9.91 -19.24 -20.63
C GLU A 29 -10.40 -17.80 -20.38
N GLN A 30 -10.17 -16.89 -21.33
CA GLN A 30 -10.69 -15.52 -21.24
C GLN A 30 -12.21 -15.49 -21.41
N GLN A 31 -12.73 -16.26 -22.37
CA GLN A 31 -14.17 -16.35 -22.64
C GLN A 31 -14.92 -16.98 -21.47
N GLU A 32 -14.40 -18.09 -20.94
CA GLU A 32 -14.95 -18.73 -19.75
C GLU A 32 -14.95 -17.79 -18.55
N MET A 33 -13.84 -17.06 -18.32
CA MET A 33 -13.76 -16.08 -17.23
C MET A 33 -14.78 -14.96 -17.39
N ILE A 34 -14.98 -14.44 -18.60
CA ILE A 34 -16.03 -13.44 -18.89
C ILE A 34 -17.40 -13.99 -18.50
N GLY A 35 -17.68 -15.25 -18.84
CA GLY A 35 -18.95 -15.88 -18.53
C GLY A 35 -19.20 -16.04 -17.03
N ASP A 36 -18.19 -16.51 -16.28
CA ASP A 36 -18.32 -16.66 -14.82
C ASP A 36 -18.41 -15.31 -14.09
N VAL A 37 -17.70 -14.29 -14.57
CA VAL A 37 -17.84 -12.92 -14.05
C VAL A 37 -19.23 -12.39 -14.36
N TRP A 38 -19.74 -12.58 -15.58
CA TRP A 38 -21.10 -12.18 -15.93
C TRP A 38 -22.15 -12.87 -15.05
N GLN A 39 -22.02 -14.18 -14.85
CA GLN A 39 -22.89 -14.94 -13.95
C GLN A 39 -22.84 -14.37 -12.52
N ALA A 40 -21.66 -13.99 -12.03
CA ALA A 40 -21.54 -13.41 -10.69
C ALA A 40 -22.30 -12.08 -10.55
N TYR A 41 -22.36 -11.28 -11.61
CA TYR A 41 -23.14 -10.05 -11.67
C TYR A 41 -24.65 -10.34 -11.76
N GLU A 42 -25.05 -11.28 -12.62
CA GLU A 42 -26.46 -11.63 -12.84
C GLU A 42 -27.12 -12.24 -11.60
N GLU A 43 -26.37 -13.08 -10.87
CA GLU A 43 -26.89 -13.84 -9.73
C GLU A 43 -26.53 -13.24 -8.35
N ASP A 44 -25.99 -12.02 -8.30
CA ASP A 44 -25.57 -11.33 -7.07
C ASP A 44 -24.66 -12.22 -6.17
N LYS A 45 -23.60 -12.77 -6.78
CA LYS A 45 -22.67 -13.71 -6.15
C LYS A 45 -21.30 -13.10 -5.86
N VAL A 46 -20.54 -13.79 -5.01
CA VAL A 46 -19.09 -13.61 -4.90
C VAL A 46 -18.40 -14.54 -5.88
N ALA A 47 -17.43 -14.05 -6.65
CA ALA A 47 -16.59 -14.85 -7.52
C ALA A 47 -15.13 -14.79 -7.09
N LEU A 48 -14.52 -15.96 -6.89
CA LEU A 48 -13.14 -16.14 -6.53
C LEU A 48 -12.41 -16.82 -7.70
N ILE A 49 -11.63 -16.02 -8.44
CA ILE A 49 -11.07 -16.42 -9.73
C ILE A 49 -9.55 -16.33 -9.70
N GLU A 50 -8.86 -17.47 -9.78
CA GLU A 50 -7.44 -17.49 -10.13
C GLU A 50 -7.31 -17.52 -11.66
N ALA A 51 -6.65 -16.52 -12.24
CA ALA A 51 -6.43 -16.47 -13.68
C ALA A 51 -4.95 -16.26 -13.99
N GLY A 52 -4.31 -17.32 -14.49
CA GLY A 52 -2.88 -17.34 -14.79
C GLY A 52 -2.44 -16.19 -15.71
N THR A 53 -1.15 -15.84 -15.67
CA THR A 53 -0.59 -14.79 -16.54
C THR A 53 -0.92 -15.05 -18.02
N GLY A 54 -1.29 -14.00 -18.75
CA GLY A 54 -1.59 -14.08 -20.19
C GLY A 54 -3.03 -14.48 -20.52
N THR A 55 -3.85 -14.85 -19.53
CA THR A 55 -5.29 -15.14 -19.70
C THR A 55 -6.12 -13.93 -20.17
N GLY A 56 -5.58 -12.72 -20.07
CA GLY A 56 -6.35 -11.50 -20.35
C GLY A 56 -7.32 -11.12 -19.24
N LYS A 57 -6.95 -11.43 -17.98
CA LYS A 57 -7.70 -11.18 -16.73
C LYS A 57 -8.37 -9.80 -16.67
N SER A 58 -7.63 -8.73 -17.00
CA SER A 58 -8.16 -7.37 -16.97
C SER A 58 -9.33 -7.16 -17.91
N LEU A 59 -9.20 -7.57 -19.17
CA LEU A 59 -10.32 -7.52 -20.12
C LEU A 59 -11.48 -8.41 -19.67
N ALA A 60 -11.18 -9.58 -19.10
CA ALA A 60 -12.19 -10.54 -18.70
C ALA A 60 -13.12 -10.06 -17.58
N TYR A 61 -12.61 -9.28 -16.61
CA TYR A 61 -13.47 -8.63 -15.62
C TYR A 61 -14.03 -7.28 -16.07
N LEU A 62 -13.31 -6.53 -16.93
CA LEU A 62 -13.73 -5.20 -17.38
C LEU A 62 -14.94 -5.28 -18.31
N LEU A 63 -14.98 -6.27 -19.20
CA LEU A 63 -16.05 -6.42 -20.19
C LEU A 63 -17.44 -6.56 -19.53
N PRO A 64 -17.66 -7.52 -18.60
CA PRO A 64 -18.89 -7.58 -17.81
C PRO A 64 -19.13 -6.30 -17.00
N ALA A 65 -18.11 -5.77 -16.32
CA ALA A 65 -18.26 -4.61 -15.44
C ALA A 65 -18.74 -3.34 -16.18
N ILE A 66 -18.13 -3.01 -17.32
CA ILE A 66 -18.47 -1.85 -18.15
C ILE A 66 -19.86 -2.05 -18.75
N THR A 67 -20.13 -3.24 -19.30
CA THR A 67 -21.40 -3.55 -19.96
C THR A 67 -22.56 -3.51 -18.97
N TRP A 68 -22.38 -4.11 -17.80
CA TRP A 68 -23.37 -4.09 -16.72
C TRP A 68 -23.64 -2.67 -16.24
N ALA A 69 -22.60 -1.89 -15.97
CA ALA A 69 -22.74 -0.49 -15.53
C ALA A 69 -23.44 0.39 -16.58
N ALA A 70 -23.21 0.12 -17.87
CA ALA A 70 -23.88 0.83 -18.95
C ALA A 70 -25.36 0.44 -19.11
N GLN A 71 -25.70 -0.84 -18.90
CA GLN A 71 -27.07 -1.36 -19.07
C GLN A 71 -27.97 -1.05 -17.88
N THR A 72 -27.46 -1.24 -16.65
CA THR A 72 -28.27 -1.14 -15.42
C THR A 72 -28.14 0.22 -14.75
N GLY A 73 -27.07 0.97 -15.05
CA GLY A 73 -26.71 2.18 -14.32
C GLY A 73 -26.18 1.92 -12.90
N GLU A 74 -26.03 0.65 -12.48
CA GLU A 74 -25.41 0.25 -11.22
C GLU A 74 -23.91 0.59 -11.24
N ARG A 75 -23.41 1.15 -10.15
CA ARG A 75 -22.00 1.54 -10.05
C ARG A 75 -21.11 0.35 -9.73
N THR A 76 -20.06 0.17 -10.53
CA THR A 76 -18.97 -0.76 -10.25
C THR A 76 -17.72 -0.03 -9.77
N VAL A 77 -17.11 -0.51 -8.69
CA VAL A 77 -15.78 -0.11 -8.23
C VAL A 77 -14.77 -1.18 -8.63
N ILE A 78 -13.66 -0.78 -9.26
CA ILE A 78 -12.51 -1.61 -9.54
C ILE A 78 -11.37 -1.14 -8.64
N SER A 79 -10.89 -2.03 -7.79
CA SER A 79 -9.77 -1.78 -6.89
C SER A 79 -8.56 -2.60 -7.35
N THR A 80 -7.43 -1.94 -7.53
CA THR A 80 -6.17 -2.60 -7.91
C THR A 80 -5.07 -2.32 -6.88
N HIS A 81 -3.98 -3.08 -6.92
CA HIS A 81 -2.88 -2.86 -5.99
C HIS A 81 -1.96 -1.69 -6.36
N THR A 82 -1.61 -1.52 -7.65
CA THR A 82 -0.54 -0.58 -8.07
C THR A 82 -1.04 0.57 -8.93
N ILE A 83 -0.37 1.74 -8.83
CA ILE A 83 -0.67 2.92 -9.66
C ILE A 83 -0.47 2.62 -11.15
N ALA A 84 0.57 1.85 -11.50
CA ALA A 84 0.85 1.48 -12.89
C ALA A 84 -0.33 0.69 -13.50
N LEU A 85 -0.90 -0.24 -12.75
CA LEU A 85 -2.08 -0.99 -13.20
C LEU A 85 -3.31 -0.08 -13.34
N GLN A 86 -3.51 0.88 -12.43
CA GLN A 86 -4.59 1.87 -12.57
C GLN A 86 -4.46 2.70 -13.85
N GLU A 87 -3.24 3.17 -14.15
CA GLU A 87 -2.94 3.92 -15.37
C GLU A 87 -3.19 3.06 -16.62
N GLN A 88 -2.78 1.79 -16.60
CA GLN A 88 -3.04 0.85 -17.69
C GLN A 88 -4.55 0.70 -17.94
N LEU A 89 -5.34 0.46 -16.89
CA LEU A 89 -6.79 0.31 -17.04
C LEU A 89 -7.42 1.58 -17.64
N LEU A 90 -7.04 2.75 -17.16
CA LEU A 90 -7.69 4.02 -17.57
C LEU A 90 -7.23 4.56 -18.92
N GLN A 91 -5.97 4.37 -19.29
CA GLN A 91 -5.42 4.94 -20.52
C GLN A 91 -5.53 3.97 -21.70
N LYS A 92 -5.65 2.66 -21.44
CA LYS A 92 -5.62 1.64 -22.48
C LYS A 92 -6.86 0.74 -22.44
N ASP A 93 -7.02 -0.05 -21.37
CA ASP A 93 -7.94 -1.19 -21.40
C ASP A 93 -9.43 -0.75 -21.39
N ILE A 94 -9.80 0.23 -20.57
CA ILE A 94 -11.17 0.76 -20.49
C ILE A 94 -11.56 1.53 -21.76
N PRO A 95 -10.76 2.51 -22.26
CA PRO A 95 -11.06 3.18 -23.52
C PRO A 95 -11.22 2.20 -24.69
N LEU A 96 -10.33 1.21 -24.79
CA LEU A 96 -10.41 0.17 -25.82
C LEU A 96 -11.75 -0.58 -25.79
N ILE A 97 -12.21 -0.99 -24.61
CA ILE A 97 -13.49 -1.70 -24.47
C ILE A 97 -14.65 -0.78 -24.83
N MET A 98 -14.64 0.46 -24.34
CA MET A 98 -15.70 1.42 -24.63
C MET A 98 -15.83 1.70 -26.12
N ASP A 99 -14.71 1.91 -26.81
CA ASP A 99 -14.66 2.13 -28.26
C ASP A 99 -15.11 0.88 -29.03
N ALA A 100 -14.59 -0.30 -28.65
CA ALA A 100 -14.93 -1.57 -29.31
C ALA A 100 -16.40 -1.95 -29.16
N LEU A 101 -17.04 -1.59 -28.05
CA LEU A 101 -18.46 -1.90 -27.79
C LEU A 101 -19.40 -0.74 -28.12
N GLY A 102 -18.88 0.44 -28.47
CA GLY A 102 -19.68 1.65 -28.69
C GLY A 102 -20.40 2.14 -27.42
N ILE A 103 -19.81 1.89 -26.23
CA ILE A 103 -20.40 2.24 -24.94
C ILE A 103 -19.90 3.61 -24.51
N GLN A 104 -20.83 4.50 -24.12
CA GLN A 104 -20.52 5.76 -23.46
C GLN A 104 -20.80 5.63 -21.97
N LEU A 105 -19.74 5.64 -21.16
CA LEU A 105 -19.80 5.48 -19.71
C LEU A 105 -18.86 6.47 -19.04
N GLN A 106 -19.32 7.16 -17.99
CA GLN A 106 -18.44 8.02 -17.22
C GLN A 106 -17.57 7.18 -16.28
N VAL A 107 -16.27 7.21 -16.53
CA VAL A 107 -15.25 6.51 -15.75
C VAL A 107 -14.40 7.52 -14.98
N THR A 108 -14.00 7.23 -13.75
CA THR A 108 -13.15 8.15 -12.97
C THR A 108 -12.14 7.44 -12.08
N LEU A 109 -10.91 7.94 -12.08
CA LEU A 109 -9.84 7.55 -11.14
C LEU A 109 -10.05 8.21 -9.78
N VAL A 110 -10.15 7.41 -8.74
CA VAL A 110 -10.22 7.90 -7.37
C VAL A 110 -8.81 8.03 -6.80
N LYS A 111 -8.41 9.25 -6.45
CA LYS A 111 -7.13 9.56 -5.80
C LYS A 111 -7.32 10.05 -4.38
N GLY A 112 -6.31 9.81 -3.53
CA GLY A 112 -6.24 10.37 -2.18
C GLY A 112 -6.16 11.89 -2.18
N MET A 113 -6.62 12.52 -1.11
CA MET A 113 -6.68 13.98 -0.99
C MET A 113 -5.30 14.65 -1.11
N GLN A 114 -4.25 14.01 -0.58
CA GLN A 114 -2.87 14.53 -0.66
C GLN A 114 -2.30 14.58 -2.09
N GLN A 115 -3.01 14.06 -3.09
CA GLN A 115 -2.61 14.16 -4.49
C GLN A 115 -3.03 15.49 -5.14
N TYR A 116 -3.81 16.32 -4.45
CA TYR A 116 -4.32 17.58 -5.00
C TYR A 116 -3.71 18.78 -4.28
N VAL A 117 -3.38 19.83 -5.04
CA VAL A 117 -2.99 21.12 -4.46
C VAL A 117 -4.21 21.78 -3.79
N CYS A 118 -4.00 22.37 -2.63
CA CYS A 118 -5.00 23.17 -1.92
C CYS A 118 -4.76 24.65 -2.18
N LEU A 119 -5.65 25.28 -2.94
CA LEU A 119 -5.55 26.70 -3.31
C LEU A 119 -5.45 27.61 -2.08
N ARG A 120 -6.22 27.33 -1.02
CA ARG A 120 -6.15 28.08 0.24
C ARG A 120 -4.76 28.02 0.89
N LYS A 121 -4.17 26.83 0.99
CA LYS A 121 -2.83 26.66 1.57
C LYS A 121 -1.76 27.30 0.71
N LEU A 122 -1.96 27.30 -0.60
CA LEU A 122 -1.07 27.94 -1.57
C LEU A 122 -1.09 29.47 -1.38
N ASP A 123 -2.26 30.08 -1.25
CA ASP A 123 -2.42 31.51 -0.95
C ASP A 123 -1.78 31.88 0.40
N GLU A 124 -1.91 31.01 1.42
CA GLU A 124 -1.21 31.18 2.70
C GLU A 124 0.32 31.21 2.58
N GLN A 125 0.89 30.56 1.54
CA GLN A 125 2.34 30.56 1.37
C GLN A 125 2.90 31.93 0.98
N GLU A 126 2.10 32.85 0.43
CA GLU A 126 2.56 34.22 0.16
C GLU A 126 2.99 34.93 1.45
N TYR A 127 2.18 34.79 2.51
CA TYR A 127 2.48 35.34 3.84
C TYR A 127 3.62 34.59 4.54
N LEU A 128 3.79 33.30 4.25
CA LEU A 128 4.80 32.44 4.87
C LEU A 128 6.13 32.41 4.09
N ALA A 129 6.20 33.02 2.91
CA ALA A 129 7.36 33.02 2.02
C ALA A 129 8.69 33.45 2.71
N PRO A 130 8.71 34.43 3.64
CA PRO A 130 9.94 34.79 4.36
C PRO A 130 10.54 33.63 5.20
N PHE A 131 9.74 32.64 5.59
CA PHE A 131 10.15 31.53 6.46
C PHE A 131 10.56 30.27 5.69
N LEU A 132 10.40 30.28 4.36
CA LEU A 132 10.77 29.18 3.48
C LEU A 132 12.27 29.17 3.19
N LYS A 133 12.86 27.97 3.06
CA LYS A 133 14.23 27.83 2.54
C LYS A 133 14.27 28.26 1.08
N GLU A 134 15.43 28.69 0.60
CA GLU A 134 15.58 29.18 -0.77
C GLU A 134 15.14 28.16 -1.84
N ARG A 135 15.42 26.87 -1.60
CA ARG A 135 14.93 25.78 -2.44
C ARG A 135 13.39 25.71 -2.43
N GLU A 136 12.77 25.78 -1.26
CA GLU A 136 11.32 25.71 -1.11
C GLU A 136 10.65 26.91 -1.79
N LYS A 137 11.23 28.11 -1.70
CA LYS A 137 10.71 29.29 -2.41
C LYS A 137 10.63 29.07 -3.92
N LYS A 138 11.69 28.50 -4.52
CA LYS A 138 11.70 28.17 -5.96
C LYS A 138 10.65 27.14 -6.31
N GLU A 139 10.57 26.04 -5.53
CA GLU A 139 9.56 25.00 -5.75
C GLU A 139 8.13 25.56 -5.56
N MET A 140 7.89 26.43 -4.58
CA MET A 140 6.59 27.08 -4.36
C MET A 140 6.19 27.98 -5.51
N ALA A 141 7.12 28.80 -6.04
CA ALA A 141 6.85 29.64 -7.20
C ALA A 141 6.46 28.80 -8.43
N GLN A 142 7.12 27.64 -8.64
CA GLN A 142 6.75 26.70 -9.70
C GLN A 142 5.36 26.09 -9.47
N ILE A 143 5.03 25.73 -8.24
CA ILE A 143 3.69 25.18 -7.90
C ILE A 143 2.61 26.25 -8.13
N GLN A 144 2.85 27.50 -7.74
CA GLN A 144 1.91 28.60 -7.92
C GLN A 144 1.67 28.89 -9.40
N ALA A 145 2.74 28.96 -10.20
CA ALA A 145 2.64 29.11 -11.64
C ALA A 145 1.86 27.96 -12.31
N TRP A 146 2.09 26.71 -11.88
CA TRP A 146 1.37 25.55 -12.38
C TRP A 146 -0.11 25.51 -11.95
N ALA A 147 -0.42 25.89 -10.71
CA ALA A 147 -1.79 25.88 -10.19
C ALA A 147 -2.68 26.92 -10.90
N ASN A 148 -2.09 28.01 -11.39
CA ASN A 148 -2.76 29.02 -12.20
C ASN A 148 -3.06 28.49 -13.62
N GLY A 149 -4.20 27.83 -13.77
CA GLY A 149 -4.73 27.41 -15.08
C GLY A 149 -4.80 25.91 -15.32
N VAL A 150 -4.36 25.08 -14.37
CA VAL A 150 -4.53 23.62 -14.46
C VAL A 150 -5.99 23.21 -14.21
N GLU A 151 -6.50 22.23 -14.95
CA GLU A 151 -7.86 21.73 -14.74
C GLU A 151 -7.95 20.85 -13.47
N GLU A 152 -7.08 19.85 -13.36
CA GLU A 152 -7.18 18.78 -12.34
C GLU A 152 -6.37 19.03 -11.07
N GLY A 153 -5.42 19.97 -11.06
CA GLY A 153 -4.61 20.32 -9.88
C GLY A 153 -3.98 19.12 -9.15
N CYS A 154 -3.68 18.04 -9.88
CA CYS A 154 -3.17 16.78 -9.32
C CYS A 154 -1.65 16.69 -9.47
N ARG A 155 -0.94 16.23 -8.43
CA ARG A 155 0.52 16.07 -8.45
C ARG A 155 1.02 15.24 -9.62
N SER A 156 0.26 14.24 -10.06
CA SER A 156 0.66 13.36 -11.17
C SER A 156 0.68 14.07 -12.53
N THR A 157 -0.02 15.21 -12.69
CA THR A 157 -0.04 15.98 -13.95
C THR A 157 0.98 17.12 -13.94
N MET A 158 1.75 17.26 -12.87
CA MET A 158 2.80 18.27 -12.73
C MET A 158 4.07 17.82 -13.47
N GLY A 159 4.61 18.68 -14.34
CA GLY A 159 5.82 18.40 -15.13
C GLY A 159 7.13 18.42 -14.34
N PHE A 160 7.08 18.59 -13.02
CA PHE A 160 8.23 18.58 -12.12
C PHE A 160 7.86 17.90 -10.80
N HIS A 161 8.87 17.54 -10.01
CA HIS A 161 8.68 16.83 -8.74
C HIS A 161 9.13 17.71 -7.56
N PRO A 162 8.21 18.40 -6.86
CA PRO A 162 8.56 19.14 -5.66
C PRO A 162 9.04 18.18 -4.58
N SER A 163 9.86 18.70 -3.66
CA SER A 163 10.28 17.96 -2.48
C SER A 163 9.05 17.56 -1.63
N PRO A 164 9.09 16.40 -0.94
CA PRO A 164 8.02 16.00 -0.03
C PRO A 164 7.66 17.08 1.00
N GLU A 165 8.67 17.80 1.52
CA GLU A 165 8.50 18.87 2.49
C GLU A 165 7.74 20.08 1.91
N THR A 166 8.03 20.45 0.66
CA THR A 166 7.29 21.52 -0.04
C THR A 166 5.87 21.07 -0.35
N TRP A 167 5.67 19.85 -0.87
CA TRP A 167 4.33 19.37 -1.20
C TRP A 167 3.43 19.25 0.03
N GLU A 168 3.96 18.82 1.19
CA GLU A 168 3.23 18.74 2.47
C GLU A 168 2.57 20.07 2.86
N LYS A 169 3.24 21.19 2.57
CA LYS A 169 2.75 22.53 2.92
C LYS A 169 1.56 22.99 2.09
N VAL A 170 1.37 22.47 0.88
CA VAL A 170 0.36 22.96 -0.08
C VAL A 170 -0.68 21.94 -0.50
N HIS A 171 -0.50 20.64 -0.23
CA HIS A 171 -1.52 19.66 -0.60
C HIS A 171 -2.76 19.74 0.27
N ALA A 172 -3.90 19.33 -0.30
CA ALA A 172 -5.14 19.15 0.42
C ALA A 172 -5.02 18.01 1.44
N GLU A 173 -5.56 18.20 2.64
CA GLU A 173 -5.63 17.18 3.69
C GLU A 173 -6.91 17.38 4.51
N ASN A 174 -7.45 16.30 5.09
CA ASN A 174 -8.71 16.34 5.81
C ASN A 174 -8.64 17.31 7.01
N ASP A 175 -7.53 17.27 7.75
CA ASP A 175 -7.33 18.05 8.98
C ASP A 175 -7.40 19.58 8.79
N SER A 176 -7.20 20.06 7.57
CA SER A 176 -7.23 21.50 7.27
C SER A 176 -8.40 21.89 6.37
N CYS A 177 -9.16 20.92 5.85
CA CYS A 177 -10.17 21.22 4.85
C CYS A 177 -11.49 21.62 5.50
N THR A 178 -11.88 22.88 5.33
CA THR A 178 -13.18 23.42 5.80
C THR A 178 -14.35 23.09 4.85
N ARG A 179 -14.12 22.25 3.83
CA ARG A 179 -15.10 21.75 2.85
C ARG A 179 -15.98 22.87 2.29
N ALA A 180 -17.29 22.81 2.54
CA ALA A 180 -18.28 23.77 2.03
C ALA A 180 -18.03 25.21 2.49
N GLN A 181 -17.29 25.41 3.59
CA GLN A 181 -16.95 26.74 4.11
C GLN A 181 -15.64 27.29 3.52
N CYS A 182 -14.94 26.54 2.67
CA CYS A 182 -13.69 26.97 2.07
C CYS A 182 -13.93 28.09 1.04
N PRO A 183 -13.17 29.21 1.06
CA PRO A 183 -13.29 30.29 0.07
C PRO A 183 -13.12 29.80 -1.37
N HIS A 184 -12.28 28.77 -1.57
CA HIS A 184 -12.03 28.17 -2.88
C HIS A 184 -12.92 26.97 -3.20
N TYR A 185 -13.97 26.67 -2.43
CA TYR A 185 -14.75 25.42 -2.58
C TYR A 185 -15.18 25.14 -4.03
N LYS A 186 -15.68 26.16 -4.74
CA LYS A 186 -16.09 26.05 -6.15
C LYS A 186 -14.91 25.73 -7.09
N ALA A 187 -13.76 26.37 -6.88
CA ALA A 187 -12.56 26.23 -7.69
C ALA A 187 -11.67 25.03 -7.30
N CYS A 188 -11.84 24.50 -6.08
CA CYS A 188 -11.01 23.48 -5.46
C CYS A 188 -10.95 22.20 -6.32
N HIS A 189 -9.75 21.84 -6.75
CA HIS A 189 -9.51 20.68 -7.61
C HIS A 189 -9.96 19.37 -6.98
N PHE A 190 -9.71 19.17 -5.69
CA PHE A 190 -10.20 17.98 -4.97
C PHE A 190 -11.74 17.91 -4.96
N MET A 191 -12.43 19.03 -4.70
CA MET A 191 -13.90 19.05 -4.67
C MET A 191 -14.51 18.94 -6.07
N LYS A 192 -13.84 19.45 -7.11
CA LYS A 192 -14.20 19.19 -8.50
C LYS A 192 -14.09 17.70 -8.83
N SER A 193 -12.99 17.05 -8.42
CA SER A 193 -12.82 15.60 -8.55
C SER A 193 -13.92 14.82 -7.83
N ARG A 194 -14.27 15.19 -6.58
CA ARG A 194 -15.36 14.56 -5.82
C ARG A 194 -16.74 14.72 -6.48
N ARG A 195 -17.01 15.86 -7.14
CA ARG A 195 -18.22 16.04 -7.94
C ARG A 195 -18.23 15.13 -9.17
N LYS A 196 -17.14 15.07 -9.94
CA LYS A 196 -16.99 14.15 -11.09
C LYS A 196 -17.22 12.68 -10.66
N LEU A 197 -16.75 12.30 -9.46
CA LEU A 197 -16.93 10.96 -8.90
C LEU A 197 -18.40 10.60 -8.63
N ALA A 198 -19.25 11.57 -8.25
CA ALA A 198 -20.65 11.30 -7.90
C ALA A 198 -21.49 10.82 -9.09
N ASP A 199 -21.16 11.27 -10.31
CA ASP A 199 -21.88 10.93 -11.54
C ASP A 199 -21.29 9.69 -12.25
N ALA A 200 -20.02 9.38 -11.99
CA ALA A 200 -19.32 8.26 -12.62
C ALA A 200 -19.97 6.90 -12.28
N LYS A 201 -20.04 6.00 -13.26
CA LYS A 201 -20.63 4.66 -13.13
C LYS A 201 -19.57 3.55 -12.99
N LEU A 202 -18.35 3.84 -13.43
CA LEU A 202 -17.19 3.00 -13.18
C LEU A 202 -16.12 3.79 -12.44
N LEU A 203 -15.72 3.29 -11.27
CA LEU A 203 -14.68 3.90 -10.45
C LEU A 203 -13.45 3.02 -10.43
N VAL A 204 -12.28 3.58 -10.69
CA VAL A 204 -11.00 2.87 -10.53
C VAL A 204 -10.29 3.45 -9.31
N THR A 205 -9.93 2.61 -8.35
CA THR A 205 -9.29 3.00 -7.09
C THR A 205 -8.18 2.00 -6.73
N ASN A 206 -7.43 2.27 -5.66
CA ASN A 206 -6.49 1.28 -5.12
C ASN A 206 -7.10 0.59 -3.89
N HIS A 207 -6.55 -0.55 -3.52
CA HIS A 207 -6.96 -1.27 -2.31
C HIS A 207 -6.87 -0.38 -1.07
N HIS A 208 -5.83 0.45 -0.99
CA HIS A 208 -5.63 1.39 0.11
C HIS A 208 -6.84 2.32 0.32
N LEU A 209 -7.32 2.99 -0.73
CA LEU A 209 -8.43 3.92 -0.65
C LEU A 209 -9.78 3.19 -0.51
N LEU A 210 -9.91 1.98 -1.07
CA LEU A 210 -11.06 1.11 -0.82
C LEU A 210 -11.18 0.74 0.67
N PHE A 211 -10.09 0.29 1.30
CA PHE A 211 -10.13 -0.07 2.73
C PHE A 211 -10.28 1.16 3.63
N ALA A 212 -9.77 2.31 3.22
CA ALA A 212 -10.08 3.57 3.90
C ALA A 212 -11.59 3.90 3.84
N ASP A 213 -12.24 3.66 2.69
CA ASP A 213 -13.69 3.84 2.53
C ASP A 213 -14.48 2.88 3.43
N ILE A 214 -14.14 1.59 3.41
CA ILE A 214 -14.79 0.55 4.23
C ILE A 214 -14.60 0.83 5.73
N ALA A 215 -13.38 1.21 6.16
CA ALA A 215 -13.10 1.56 7.55
C ALA A 215 -13.93 2.76 8.00
N MET A 216 -14.01 3.81 7.17
CA MET A 216 -14.81 5.00 7.48
C MET A 216 -16.31 4.68 7.53
N ARG A 217 -16.82 3.86 6.61
CA ARG A 217 -18.21 3.39 6.65
C ARG A 217 -18.52 2.64 7.94
N LYS A 218 -17.60 1.76 8.37
CA LYS A 218 -17.73 1.04 9.63
C LYS A 218 -17.76 1.96 10.84
N GLU A 219 -16.82 2.91 10.92
CA GLU A 219 -16.70 3.85 12.03
C GLU A 219 -17.94 4.76 12.15
N MET A 220 -18.48 5.20 11.01
CA MET A 220 -19.64 6.09 10.95
C MET A 220 -20.99 5.35 10.88
N GLY A 221 -20.98 4.01 10.84
CA GLY A 221 -22.20 3.20 10.68
C GLY A 221 -22.90 3.36 9.33
N LEU A 222 -22.19 3.82 8.30
CA LEU A 222 -22.74 4.07 6.96
C LEU A 222 -22.89 2.77 6.17
N ARG A 223 -23.98 2.66 5.43
CA ARG A 223 -24.22 1.60 4.45
C ARG A 223 -23.58 1.94 3.09
N PHE A 224 -23.57 0.97 2.17
CA PHE A 224 -23.02 1.16 0.82
C PHE A 224 -23.90 2.00 -0.12
N ASP A 225 -25.16 2.24 0.25
CA ASP A 225 -26.07 3.18 -0.42
C ASP A 225 -25.83 4.64 0.00
N GLU A 226 -24.97 4.88 0.99
CA GLU A 226 -24.59 6.22 1.48
C GLU A 226 -23.23 6.67 0.95
N THR A 227 -22.98 7.98 0.93
CA THR A 227 -21.70 8.54 0.47
C THR A 227 -20.68 8.55 1.60
N ALA A 228 -19.52 7.96 1.36
CA ALA A 228 -18.38 7.95 2.26
C ALA A 228 -17.16 8.59 1.56
N ILE A 229 -16.01 7.91 1.45
CA ILE A 229 -14.90 8.39 0.62
C ILE A 229 -15.26 8.18 -0.86
N LEU A 230 -15.86 7.02 -1.14
CA LEU A 230 -16.44 6.65 -2.41
C LEU A 230 -17.95 6.96 -2.40
N PRO A 231 -18.53 7.34 -3.55
CA PRO A 231 -19.98 7.41 -3.68
C PRO A 231 -20.60 6.00 -3.59
N PRO A 232 -21.93 5.87 -3.45
CA PRO A 232 -22.59 4.58 -3.30
C PRO A 232 -22.27 3.57 -4.41
N TYR A 233 -22.02 2.30 -4.08
CA TYR A 233 -21.73 1.25 -5.06
C TYR A 233 -22.23 -0.11 -4.59
N GLU A 234 -22.56 -0.98 -5.55
CA GLU A 234 -23.16 -2.28 -5.28
C GLU A 234 -22.30 -3.45 -5.78
N ARG A 235 -21.37 -3.16 -6.71
CA ARG A 235 -20.52 -4.14 -7.38
C ARG A 235 -19.06 -3.77 -7.17
N LEU A 236 -18.23 -4.75 -6.85
CA LEU A 236 -16.80 -4.57 -6.59
C LEU A 236 -15.97 -5.60 -7.35
N VAL A 237 -14.91 -5.14 -8.01
CA VAL A 237 -13.85 -5.97 -8.56
C VAL A 237 -12.56 -5.69 -7.80
N LEU A 238 -11.97 -6.73 -7.23
CA LEU A 238 -10.67 -6.73 -6.56
C LEU A 238 -9.66 -7.42 -7.47
N ASP A 239 -8.83 -6.63 -8.15
CA ASP A 239 -7.70 -7.13 -8.94
C ASP A 239 -6.45 -7.21 -8.09
N GLU A 240 -5.67 -8.28 -8.25
CA GLU A 240 -4.57 -8.67 -7.36
C GLU A 240 -5.03 -8.89 -5.92
N ALA A 241 -6.15 -9.60 -5.78
CA ALA A 241 -6.83 -9.84 -4.51
C ALA A 241 -5.97 -10.56 -3.44
N HIS A 242 -4.82 -11.16 -3.79
CA HIS A 242 -3.90 -11.74 -2.80
C HIS A 242 -3.33 -10.71 -1.81
N HIS A 243 -3.42 -9.41 -2.12
CA HIS A 243 -2.94 -8.33 -1.25
C HIS A 243 -3.93 -7.86 -0.19
N ILE A 244 -5.21 -8.17 -0.35
CA ILE A 244 -6.26 -7.45 0.38
C ILE A 244 -6.20 -7.71 1.89
N GLU A 245 -5.80 -8.91 2.31
CA GLU A 245 -5.70 -9.25 3.73
C GLU A 245 -4.62 -8.41 4.43
N ASP A 246 -3.42 -8.32 3.84
CA ASP A 246 -2.30 -7.57 4.41
C ASP A 246 -2.62 -6.05 4.42
N ILE A 247 -3.24 -5.54 3.35
CA ILE A 247 -3.65 -4.13 3.26
C ILE A 247 -4.76 -3.82 4.27
N ALA A 248 -5.80 -4.65 4.36
CA ALA A 248 -6.86 -4.48 5.33
C ALA A 248 -6.31 -4.52 6.77
N THR A 249 -5.41 -5.46 7.07
CA THR A 249 -4.75 -5.56 8.38
C THR A 249 -4.04 -4.25 8.75
N ALA A 250 -3.36 -3.61 7.79
CA ALA A 250 -2.73 -2.32 8.03
C ALA A 250 -3.74 -1.18 8.28
N TYR A 251 -4.89 -1.15 7.58
CA TYR A 251 -5.92 -0.12 7.76
C TYR A 251 -6.73 -0.27 9.04
N PHE A 252 -7.05 -1.50 9.41
CA PHE A 252 -7.77 -1.79 10.66
C PHE A 252 -6.83 -1.85 11.88
N SER A 253 -5.53 -1.58 11.70
CA SER A 253 -4.58 -1.44 12.80
C SER A 253 -4.60 -0.02 13.39
N SER A 254 -4.59 0.06 14.72
CA SER A 254 -4.37 1.31 15.45
C SER A 254 -2.88 1.52 15.67
N ARG A 255 -2.40 2.72 15.38
CA ARG A 255 -0.97 3.07 15.44
C ARG A 255 -0.76 4.42 16.07
N VAL A 256 0.24 4.51 16.95
CA VAL A 256 0.72 5.78 17.51
C VAL A 256 2.24 5.74 17.60
N GLY A 257 2.91 6.76 17.07
CA GLY A 257 4.36 6.80 17.00
C GLY A 257 4.96 8.16 17.32
N TYR A 258 6.24 8.14 17.68
CA TYR A 258 6.99 9.33 18.09
C TYR A 258 6.94 10.42 17.00
N VAL A 259 7.27 10.05 15.76
CA VAL A 259 7.36 11.02 14.66
C VAL A 259 5.98 11.60 14.33
N GLU A 260 4.92 10.78 14.31
CA GLU A 260 3.56 11.28 14.04
C GLU A 260 3.11 12.27 15.12
N LEU A 261 3.32 11.94 16.40
CA LEU A 261 2.87 12.76 17.52
C LEU A 261 3.68 14.06 17.65
N ILE A 262 5.00 14.02 17.45
CA ILE A 262 5.86 15.21 17.42
C ILE A 262 5.50 16.12 16.24
N ARG A 263 5.25 15.56 15.05
CA ARG A 263 4.82 16.37 13.90
C ARG A 263 3.48 17.04 14.15
N LEU A 264 2.51 16.31 14.70
CA LEU A 264 1.19 16.86 15.02
C LEU A 264 1.28 17.97 16.08
N HIS A 265 2.03 17.73 17.15
CA HIS A 265 2.35 18.73 18.17
C HIS A 265 3.00 19.98 17.55
N ALA A 266 4.03 19.79 16.71
CA ALA A 266 4.70 20.88 16.02
C ALA A 266 3.77 21.68 15.08
N LYS A 267 2.83 21.02 14.38
CA LYS A 267 1.81 21.71 13.54
C LYS A 267 0.95 22.68 14.37
N LEU A 268 0.73 22.40 15.65
CA LEU A 268 0.03 23.30 16.58
C LEU A 268 0.96 24.37 17.17
N THR A 269 2.17 23.99 17.64
CA THR A 269 2.93 24.80 18.58
C THR A 269 4.28 25.34 18.07
N SER A 270 4.74 24.95 16.87
CA SER A 270 6.08 25.32 16.39
C SER A 270 6.25 26.84 16.24
N GLU A 271 7.28 27.40 16.85
CA GLU A 271 7.63 28.82 16.71
C GLU A 271 8.43 29.12 15.43
N LYS A 272 8.46 30.42 15.11
CA LYS A 272 9.22 31.00 14.00
C LYS A 272 10.65 30.50 13.98
N SER A 273 10.94 29.58 13.07
CA SER A 273 12.30 29.17 12.74
C SER A 273 12.40 28.91 11.23
N VAL A 274 13.50 29.39 10.64
CA VAL A 274 13.75 29.28 9.20
C VAL A 274 13.69 27.82 8.79
N GLY A 275 12.80 27.48 7.87
CA GLY A 275 12.67 26.14 7.31
C GLY A 275 11.92 25.10 8.15
N LYS A 276 11.33 25.46 9.30
CA LYS A 276 10.42 24.56 10.07
C LYS A 276 8.94 24.98 10.04
N GLY A 277 8.62 26.13 9.44
CA GLY A 277 7.25 26.65 9.39
C GLY A 277 6.73 27.16 10.74
N VAL A 278 5.62 27.90 10.73
CA VAL A 278 4.96 28.44 11.93
C VAL A 278 3.75 27.56 12.26
N GLY A 279 3.64 27.12 13.50
CA GLY A 279 2.48 26.38 14.00
C GLY A 279 1.23 27.24 14.06
N ARG A 280 0.05 26.61 14.10
CA ARG A 280 -1.23 27.34 14.04
C ARG A 280 -1.51 28.23 15.26
N LEU A 281 -1.08 27.84 16.47
CA LEU A 281 -1.24 28.66 17.67
C LEU A 281 -0.30 29.90 17.67
N PRO A 282 1.00 29.78 17.30
CA PRO A 282 1.83 30.95 17.07
C PRO A 282 1.35 31.86 15.94
N LEU A 283 0.80 31.31 14.85
CA LEU A 283 0.18 32.10 13.78
C LEU A 283 -1.05 32.88 14.29
N LEU A 284 -1.90 32.23 15.09
CA LEU A 284 -3.04 32.88 15.73
C LEU A 284 -2.58 34.07 16.60
N LYS A 285 -1.54 33.89 17.41
CA LYS A 285 -0.94 34.96 18.22
C LYS A 285 -0.53 36.16 17.38
N GLU A 286 0.18 35.93 16.28
CA GLU A 286 0.61 37.00 15.38
C GLU A 286 -0.59 37.73 14.74
N GLN A 287 -1.57 36.97 14.25
CA GLN A 287 -2.74 37.57 13.60
C GLN A 287 -3.65 38.34 14.58
N LEU A 288 -3.77 37.89 15.83
CA LEU A 288 -4.48 38.60 16.91
C LEU A 288 -3.79 39.93 17.24
N SER A 289 -2.45 39.92 17.34
CA SER A 289 -1.69 41.14 17.66
C SER A 289 -1.81 42.24 16.58
N LEU A 290 -2.13 41.84 15.35
CA LEU A 290 -2.34 42.72 14.20
C LEU A 290 -3.84 43.03 13.95
N PHE A 291 -4.76 42.50 14.75
CA PHE A 291 -6.20 42.74 14.57
C PHE A 291 -6.59 44.10 15.18
N PRO A 292 -7.33 44.97 14.45
CA PRO A 292 -7.81 46.24 14.99
C PRO A 292 -8.68 46.03 16.24
N GLY A 293 -8.45 46.81 17.31
CA GLY A 293 -9.19 46.68 18.57
C GLY A 293 -8.77 45.50 19.46
N SER A 294 -7.66 44.81 19.13
CA SER A 294 -7.11 43.71 19.95
C SER A 294 -6.82 44.13 21.39
N LEU A 295 -6.32 45.35 21.58
CA LEU A 295 -6.00 45.93 22.90
C LEU A 295 -7.24 46.31 23.73
N GLU A 296 -8.43 46.37 23.14
CA GLU A 296 -9.66 46.79 23.83
C GLU A 296 -10.56 45.61 24.19
N ASN A 297 -10.32 44.44 23.58
CA ASN A 297 -11.12 43.25 23.79
C ASN A 297 -10.47 42.32 24.83
N GLU A 298 -11.09 42.21 26.00
CA GLU A 298 -10.60 41.39 27.11
C GLU A 298 -10.36 39.92 26.71
N LYS A 299 -11.23 39.33 25.87
CA LYS A 299 -11.08 37.93 25.43
C LYS A 299 -9.86 37.76 24.52
N ILE A 300 -9.60 38.72 23.63
CA ILE A 300 -8.40 38.72 22.80
C ILE A 300 -7.15 38.80 23.68
N GLN A 301 -7.12 39.69 24.66
CA GLN A 301 -6.00 39.82 25.60
C GLN A 301 -5.76 38.52 26.40
N GLN A 302 -6.83 37.87 26.88
CA GLN A 302 -6.72 36.59 27.60
C GLN A 302 -6.14 35.48 26.71
N VAL A 303 -6.55 35.38 25.45
CA VAL A 303 -5.99 34.43 24.49
C VAL A 303 -4.53 34.75 24.19
N GLU A 304 -4.20 36.02 23.93
CA GLU A 304 -2.81 36.43 23.69
C GLU A 304 -1.89 36.16 24.88
N HIS A 305 -2.37 36.37 26.10
CA HIS A 305 -1.61 36.05 27.32
C HIS A 305 -1.24 34.57 27.37
N ARG A 306 -2.22 33.67 27.16
CA ARG A 306 -1.98 32.21 27.15
C ARG A 306 -1.01 31.81 26.04
N LEU A 307 -1.18 32.36 24.83
CA LEU A 307 -0.28 32.10 23.70
C LEU A 307 1.14 32.65 23.92
N ARG A 308 1.29 33.70 24.74
CA ARG A 308 2.59 34.32 25.02
C ARG A 308 3.34 33.64 26.15
N PHE A 309 2.66 33.25 27.22
CA PHE A 309 3.32 32.79 28.45
C PHE A 309 3.13 31.29 28.71
N ASP A 310 1.93 30.75 28.46
CA ASP A 310 1.62 29.35 28.81
C ASP A 310 2.03 28.39 27.68
N LEU A 311 1.81 28.77 26.43
CA LEU A 311 2.10 27.93 25.26
C LEU A 311 3.58 27.49 25.17
N PRO A 312 4.59 28.35 25.40
CA PRO A 312 5.99 27.91 25.35
C PRO A 312 6.33 26.86 26.42
N ILE A 313 5.76 27.01 27.62
CA ILE A 313 5.98 26.11 28.75
C ILE A 313 5.38 24.74 28.42
N ILE A 314 4.10 24.70 28.06
CA ILE A 314 3.42 23.44 27.78
C ILE A 314 3.96 22.75 26.53
N ARG A 315 4.44 23.52 25.54
CA ARG A 315 5.13 22.97 24.37
C ARG A 315 6.38 22.21 24.75
N ARG A 316 7.21 22.78 25.64
CA ARG A 316 8.44 22.14 26.11
C ARG A 316 8.10 20.88 26.89
N GLU A 317 7.20 21.00 27.87
CA GLU A 317 6.73 19.85 28.68
C GLU A 317 6.22 18.73 27.77
N LEU A 318 5.33 19.02 26.82
CA LEU A 318 4.82 18.03 25.85
C LEU A 318 5.94 17.34 25.06
N THR A 319 6.94 18.10 24.61
CA THR A 319 8.05 17.53 23.84
C THR A 319 8.87 16.57 24.69
N GLU A 320 9.10 16.93 25.95
CA GLU A 320 9.79 16.10 26.94
C GLU A 320 9.01 14.82 27.23
N VAL A 321 7.75 14.92 27.65
CA VAL A 321 6.94 13.73 27.99
C VAL A 321 6.66 12.82 26.80
N ILE A 322 6.48 13.36 25.58
CA ILE A 322 6.37 12.54 24.37
C ILE A 322 7.67 11.76 24.15
N THR A 323 8.83 12.42 24.28
CA THR A 323 10.12 11.78 24.10
C THR A 323 10.33 10.69 25.15
N GLU A 324 10.00 10.96 26.41
CA GLU A 324 10.10 9.99 27.52
C GLU A 324 9.24 8.75 27.28
N VAL A 325 7.98 8.90 26.85
CA VAL A 325 7.10 7.77 26.51
C VAL A 325 7.75 6.84 25.48
N PHE A 326 8.21 7.39 24.36
CA PHE A 326 8.73 6.56 23.27
C PHE A 326 10.14 6.03 23.53
N LEU A 327 10.91 6.67 24.41
CA LEU A 327 12.14 6.11 24.97
C LEU A 327 11.81 4.95 25.92
N ALA A 328 10.83 5.11 26.82
CA ALA A 328 10.37 4.08 27.75
C ALA A 328 9.92 2.81 27.00
N MET A 329 9.12 2.97 25.96
CA MET A 329 8.71 1.88 25.05
C MET A 329 9.91 1.20 24.39
N GLY A 330 10.92 1.99 24.00
CA GLY A 330 12.11 1.50 23.31
C GLY A 330 12.99 0.56 24.13
N ILE A 331 12.91 0.59 25.47
CA ILE A 331 13.70 -0.30 26.35
C ILE A 331 13.28 -1.75 26.24
N LEU A 332 12.03 -2.02 25.86
CA LEU A 332 11.50 -3.37 25.70
C LEU A 332 11.98 -4.05 24.42
N LEU A 333 12.57 -3.28 23.50
CA LEU A 333 13.04 -3.80 22.22
C LEU A 333 14.35 -4.57 22.38
N PRO A 334 14.59 -5.57 21.52
CA PRO A 334 15.84 -6.30 21.52
C PRO A 334 17.05 -5.39 21.27
N GLN A 335 18.17 -5.71 21.92
CA GLN A 335 19.45 -5.03 21.69
C GLN A 335 20.06 -5.49 20.35
N GLY A 336 20.81 -4.61 19.68
CA GLY A 336 21.42 -4.90 18.37
C GLY A 336 21.48 -3.69 17.45
N GLU A 337 22.17 -3.84 16.32
CA GLU A 337 22.36 -2.78 15.31
C GLU A 337 21.36 -2.85 14.13
N GLU A 338 20.32 -3.67 14.25
CA GLU A 338 19.31 -3.83 13.20
C GLU A 338 18.58 -2.51 12.87
N GLU A 339 18.31 -2.26 11.59
CA GLU A 339 17.63 -1.04 11.11
C GLU A 339 16.17 -0.96 11.59
N GLU A 340 15.54 -2.12 11.79
CA GLU A 340 14.18 -2.28 12.27
C GLU A 340 14.16 -3.32 13.40
N LYS A 341 13.54 -2.97 14.52
CA LYS A 341 13.39 -3.83 15.70
C LYS A 341 11.93 -3.94 16.07
N LYS A 342 11.49 -5.11 16.50
CA LYS A 342 10.11 -5.37 16.92
C LYS A 342 10.08 -6.21 18.19
N VAL A 343 9.10 -5.95 19.05
CA VAL A 343 8.77 -6.80 20.20
C VAL A 343 7.25 -6.93 20.31
N ARG A 344 6.76 -8.16 20.26
CA ARG A 344 5.35 -8.47 20.49
C ARG A 344 5.05 -8.43 21.99
N LEU A 345 3.97 -7.76 22.36
CA LEU A 345 3.51 -7.70 23.74
C LEU A 345 2.73 -8.96 24.11
N HIS A 346 2.92 -9.38 25.36
CA HIS A 346 2.28 -10.52 26.00
C HIS A 346 1.91 -10.11 27.42
N PRO A 347 0.97 -10.80 28.10
CA PRO A 347 0.54 -10.40 29.45
C PRO A 347 1.69 -10.23 30.45
N HIS A 348 2.72 -11.08 30.38
CA HIS A 348 3.89 -10.98 31.26
C HIS A 348 4.72 -9.70 31.02
N HIS A 349 4.75 -9.17 29.79
CA HIS A 349 5.40 -7.87 29.51
C HIS A 349 4.67 -6.74 30.23
N CYS A 350 3.33 -6.73 30.18
CA CYS A 350 2.50 -5.73 30.85
C CYS A 350 2.57 -5.81 32.38
N GLN A 351 2.92 -6.98 32.93
CA GLN A 351 3.12 -7.19 34.37
C GLN A 351 4.56 -6.94 34.84
N SER A 352 5.50 -6.72 33.91
CA SER A 352 6.91 -6.49 34.24
C SER A 352 7.12 -5.18 34.99
N LYS A 353 8.18 -5.14 35.79
CA LYS A 353 8.60 -3.94 36.53
C LYS A 353 8.94 -2.80 35.57
N GLU A 354 9.61 -3.11 34.46
CA GLU A 354 9.96 -2.16 33.41
C GLU A 354 8.72 -1.52 32.79
N TRP A 355 7.66 -2.29 32.55
CA TRP A 355 6.40 -1.76 32.05
C TRP A 355 5.71 -0.85 33.07
N GLN A 356 5.52 -1.33 34.31
CA GLN A 356 4.78 -0.61 35.33
C GLN A 356 5.51 0.65 35.82
N GLU A 357 6.81 0.59 36.09
CA GLU A 357 7.56 1.71 36.68
C GLU A 357 8.12 2.70 35.64
N ARG A 358 8.21 2.31 34.36
CA ARG A 358 8.75 3.19 33.31
C ARG A 358 7.73 3.55 32.25
N VAL A 359 7.11 2.55 31.61
CA VAL A 359 6.18 2.79 30.51
C VAL A 359 4.90 3.44 31.02
N VAL A 360 4.24 2.84 32.01
CA VAL A 360 2.98 3.36 32.57
C VAL A 360 3.21 4.73 33.18
N THR A 361 4.25 4.92 34.00
CA THR A 361 4.58 6.22 34.61
C THR A 361 4.84 7.32 33.57
N ALA A 362 5.62 7.04 32.52
CA ALA A 362 5.86 8.02 31.45
C ALA A 362 4.55 8.36 30.71
N CYS A 363 3.70 7.36 30.44
CA CYS A 363 2.41 7.59 29.80
C CYS A 363 1.44 8.39 30.69
N GLU A 364 1.40 8.15 32.00
CA GLU A 364 0.59 8.93 32.94
C GLU A 364 1.01 10.41 32.98
N ALA A 365 2.32 10.67 33.03
CA ALA A 365 2.86 12.02 32.94
C ALA A 365 2.47 12.68 31.60
N PHE A 366 2.59 11.94 30.49
CA PHE A 366 2.15 12.41 29.18
C PHE A 366 0.66 12.77 29.15
N PHE A 367 -0.22 11.89 29.64
CA PHE A 367 -1.66 12.13 29.63
C PHE A 367 -2.05 13.34 30.47
N LEU A 368 -1.37 13.58 31.59
CA LEU A 368 -1.60 14.77 32.41
C LEU A 368 -1.28 16.06 31.65
N VAL A 369 -0.11 16.13 31.00
CA VAL A 369 0.31 17.31 30.22
C VAL A 369 -0.56 17.46 28.96
N ALA A 370 -0.87 16.37 28.26
CA ALA A 370 -1.75 16.36 27.10
C ALA A 370 -3.15 16.91 27.43
N LYS A 371 -3.72 16.51 28.57
CA LYS A 371 -5.02 17.02 29.05
C LYS A 371 -4.97 18.51 29.37
N ARG A 372 -3.90 18.99 30.02
CA ARG A 372 -3.67 20.43 30.26
C ARG A 372 -3.61 21.21 28.94
N PHE A 373 -2.95 20.66 27.93
CA PHE A 373 -2.80 21.28 26.62
C PHE A 373 -4.12 21.38 25.87
N GLN A 374 -4.88 20.27 25.83
CA GLN A 374 -6.23 20.25 25.25
C GLN A 374 -7.13 21.27 25.94
N HIS A 375 -7.13 21.31 27.28
CA HIS A 375 -7.93 22.26 28.04
C HIS A 375 -7.58 23.73 27.73
N MET A 376 -6.28 24.05 27.65
CA MET A 376 -5.81 25.38 27.24
C MET A 376 -6.34 25.77 25.85
N VAL A 377 -6.23 24.88 24.87
CA VAL A 377 -6.67 25.14 23.48
C VAL A 377 -8.19 25.32 23.40
N LEU A 378 -8.96 24.44 24.05
CA LEU A 378 -10.42 24.52 24.06
C LEU A 378 -10.94 25.76 24.80
N THR A 379 -10.25 26.19 25.86
CA THR A 379 -10.58 27.42 26.58
C THR A 379 -10.36 28.64 25.68
N MET A 380 -9.22 28.72 25.00
CA MET A 380 -8.97 29.79 24.01
C MET A 380 -10.02 29.78 22.91
N GLU A 381 -10.40 28.62 22.40
CA GLU A 381 -11.44 28.53 21.37
C GLU A 381 -12.81 29.03 21.85
N ASN A 382 -13.19 28.75 23.10
CA ASN A 382 -14.41 29.28 23.69
C ASN A 382 -14.38 30.81 23.79
N ASP A 383 -13.24 31.38 24.22
CA ASP A 383 -13.04 32.83 24.28
C ASP A 383 -13.15 33.47 22.88
N LEU A 384 -12.48 32.89 21.88
CA LEU A 384 -12.52 33.36 20.49
C LEU A 384 -13.91 33.26 19.87
N ARG A 385 -14.65 32.18 20.17
CA ARG A 385 -16.02 31.97 19.67
C ARG A 385 -16.99 33.01 20.20
N ALA A 386 -16.75 33.50 21.41
CA ALA A 386 -17.63 34.44 22.11
C ALA A 386 -17.35 35.90 21.75
N ILE A 387 -16.47 36.18 20.77
CA ILE A 387 -16.28 37.50 20.17
C ILE A 387 -17.35 37.68 19.07
N GLU A 388 -18.16 38.73 19.17
CA GLU A 388 -19.29 38.93 18.26
C GLU A 388 -18.94 39.62 16.93
N ASP A 389 -17.80 40.31 16.89
CA ASP A 389 -17.30 41.07 15.75
C ASP A 389 -17.28 40.24 14.44
N VAL A 390 -17.91 40.77 13.40
CA VAL A 390 -18.09 40.08 12.12
C VAL A 390 -16.76 39.96 11.36
N GLN A 391 -15.93 41.01 11.38
CA GLN A 391 -14.63 41.00 10.70
C GLN A 391 -13.68 40.00 11.37
N PHE A 392 -13.72 39.93 12.71
CA PHE A 392 -13.00 38.94 13.50
C PHE A 392 -13.43 37.53 13.11
N LYS A 393 -14.74 37.25 13.15
CA LYS A 393 -15.29 35.94 12.81
C LYS A 393 -14.83 35.51 11.42
N GLU A 394 -14.97 36.35 10.41
CA GLU A 394 -14.57 36.00 9.04
C GLU A 394 -13.05 35.82 8.91
N LYS A 395 -12.24 36.68 9.52
CA LYS A 395 -10.77 36.58 9.46
C LYS A 395 -10.24 35.31 10.11
N PHE A 396 -10.73 34.93 11.29
CA PHE A 396 -10.19 33.83 12.08
C PHE A 396 -10.91 32.49 11.91
N LYS A 397 -12.04 32.45 11.19
CA LYS A 397 -12.87 31.24 10.99
C LYS A 397 -12.05 30.02 10.57
N ASN A 398 -11.26 30.13 9.51
CA ASN A 398 -10.50 28.99 8.97
C ASN A 398 -9.43 28.52 9.96
N LEU A 399 -8.67 29.45 10.54
CA LEU A 399 -7.59 29.13 11.48
C LEU A 399 -8.12 28.43 12.73
N ARG A 400 -9.28 28.86 13.25
CA ARG A 400 -9.96 28.20 14.38
C ARG A 400 -10.38 26.77 14.04
N ILE A 401 -10.96 26.54 12.86
CA ILE A 401 -11.34 25.19 12.41
C ILE A 401 -10.11 24.29 12.29
N GLU A 402 -9.00 24.80 11.76
CA GLU A 402 -7.74 24.04 11.69
C GLU A 402 -7.18 23.68 13.07
N ILE A 403 -7.15 24.64 14.00
CA ILE A 403 -6.70 24.39 15.38
C ILE A 403 -7.56 23.32 16.04
N LEU A 404 -8.89 23.43 15.91
CA LEU A 404 -9.84 22.45 16.43
C LEU A 404 -9.63 21.06 15.83
N SER A 405 -9.46 20.96 14.52
CA SER A 405 -9.23 19.67 13.87
C SER A 405 -7.91 19.03 14.32
N LEU A 406 -6.84 19.82 14.45
CA LEU A 406 -5.54 19.33 14.90
C LEU A 406 -5.58 18.87 16.38
N ILE A 407 -6.29 19.59 17.26
CA ILE A 407 -6.39 19.19 18.68
C ILE A 407 -7.27 17.95 18.87
N THR A 408 -8.36 17.80 18.12
CA THR A 408 -9.17 16.57 18.11
C THR A 408 -8.36 15.37 17.62
N ARG A 409 -7.51 15.55 16.61
CA ARG A 409 -6.60 14.49 16.15
C ARG A 409 -5.55 14.15 17.21
N PHE A 410 -5.03 15.15 17.92
CA PHE A 410 -4.07 14.93 19.01
C PHE A 410 -4.70 14.12 20.14
N GLU A 411 -5.96 14.41 20.48
CA GLU A 411 -6.77 13.62 21.42
C GLU A 411 -6.97 12.17 20.95
N ALA A 412 -7.29 11.95 19.68
CA ALA A 412 -7.42 10.60 19.13
C ALA A 412 -6.13 9.78 19.29
N TYR A 413 -4.95 10.36 19.05
CA TYR A 413 -3.67 9.68 19.31
C TYR A 413 -3.44 9.41 20.80
N CYS A 414 -3.84 10.33 21.69
CA CYS A 414 -3.76 10.09 23.13
C CYS A 414 -4.63 8.91 23.54
N GLN A 415 -5.84 8.80 22.98
CA GLN A 415 -6.76 7.70 23.25
C GLN A 415 -6.20 6.36 22.75
N VAL A 416 -5.65 6.31 21.53
CA VAL A 416 -4.99 5.11 21.00
C VAL A 416 -3.82 4.67 21.89
N LEU A 417 -2.99 5.60 22.34
CA LEU A 417 -1.89 5.30 23.26
C LEU A 417 -2.40 4.81 24.63
N LYS A 418 -3.46 5.43 25.14
CA LYS A 418 -4.08 5.04 26.42
C LYS A 418 -4.62 3.62 26.35
N GLU A 419 -5.36 3.29 25.30
CA GLU A 419 -5.84 1.93 25.05
C GLU A 419 -4.68 0.94 24.94
N PHE A 420 -3.62 1.29 24.20
CA PHE A 420 -2.41 0.48 24.09
C PHE A 420 -1.78 0.14 25.44
N VAL A 421 -1.63 1.13 26.31
CA VAL A 421 -0.94 0.97 27.60
C VAL A 421 -1.82 0.28 28.66
N SER A 422 -3.14 0.51 28.60
CA SER A 422 -4.10 -0.08 29.56
C SER A 422 -4.44 -1.55 29.28
N ARG A 423 -3.99 -2.12 28.17
CA ARG A 423 -4.31 -3.50 27.79
C ARG A 423 -3.67 -4.51 28.76
N THR A 424 -4.50 -5.45 29.22
CA THR A 424 -4.09 -6.58 30.06
C THR A 424 -4.35 -7.94 29.41
N SER A 425 -5.26 -8.01 28.43
CA SER A 425 -5.53 -9.16 27.56
C SER A 425 -5.33 -8.79 26.09
N PHE A 426 -5.07 -9.80 25.26
CA PHE A 426 -4.80 -9.67 23.81
C PHE A 426 -5.70 -10.62 23.00
N ASP A 427 -6.91 -10.89 23.47
CA ASP A 427 -7.84 -11.79 22.79
C ASP A 427 -8.20 -11.26 21.39
N ASN A 428 -7.92 -12.06 20.35
CA ASN A 428 -8.11 -11.70 18.94
C ASN A 428 -7.38 -10.40 18.48
N GLU A 429 -6.41 -9.92 19.26
CA GLU A 429 -5.59 -8.75 18.95
C GLU A 429 -4.10 -9.07 19.10
N VAL A 430 -3.27 -8.36 18.33
CA VAL A 430 -1.82 -8.44 18.38
C VAL A 430 -1.29 -7.06 18.62
N CYS A 431 -0.57 -6.87 19.72
CA CYS A 431 0.10 -5.62 20.05
C CYS A 431 1.61 -5.79 19.93
N TRP A 432 2.30 -4.83 19.34
CA TRP A 432 3.75 -4.79 19.33
C TRP A 432 4.28 -3.37 19.34
N ILE A 433 5.54 -3.25 19.78
CA ILE A 433 6.33 -2.03 19.64
C ILE A 433 7.30 -2.28 18.50
N GLU A 434 7.42 -1.33 17.57
CA GLU A 434 8.44 -1.35 16.54
C GLU A 434 9.27 -0.08 16.56
N GLN A 435 10.55 -0.20 16.18
CA GLN A 435 11.47 0.91 16.10
C GLN A 435 12.23 0.86 14.78
N LYS A 436 12.20 1.98 14.06
CA LYS A 436 12.88 2.15 12.77
C LYS A 436 13.89 3.27 12.84
N ARG A 437 15.08 3.03 12.30
CA ARG A 437 16.10 4.07 12.12
C ARG A 437 15.80 4.87 10.84
N LEU A 438 15.49 6.15 10.99
CA LEU A 438 15.26 7.08 9.89
C LEU A 438 16.46 8.03 9.74
N LYS A 439 16.56 8.71 8.59
CA LYS A 439 17.59 9.73 8.34
C LYS A 439 17.61 10.85 9.39
N GLY A 440 16.49 11.08 10.09
CA GLY A 440 16.33 12.14 11.11
C GLY A 440 16.29 11.65 12.55
N GLY A 441 16.58 10.38 12.83
CA GLY A 441 16.55 9.82 14.18
C GLY A 441 15.80 8.48 14.26
N ILE A 442 15.36 8.14 15.46
CA ILE A 442 14.67 6.89 15.75
C ILE A 442 13.15 7.15 15.78
N ASN A 443 12.36 6.31 15.11
CA ASN A 443 10.91 6.33 15.21
C ASN A 443 10.43 5.07 15.92
N THR A 444 9.98 5.20 17.17
CA THR A 444 9.30 4.14 17.92
C THR A 444 7.80 4.27 17.70
N GLN A 445 7.12 3.16 17.43
CA GLN A 445 5.68 3.08 17.20
C GLN A 445 5.06 1.95 18.02
N CYS A 446 3.88 2.21 18.55
CA CYS A 446 3.02 1.24 19.22
C CYS A 446 1.89 0.89 18.26
N ILE A 447 1.70 -0.41 18.01
CA ILE A 447 0.76 -0.90 17.00
C ILE A 447 -0.12 -1.98 17.60
N THR A 448 -1.43 -1.85 17.38
CA THR A 448 -2.42 -2.89 17.65
C THR A 448 -3.10 -3.27 16.34
N ALA A 449 -3.17 -4.56 16.04
CA ALA A 449 -3.90 -5.08 14.90
C ALA A 449 -4.79 -6.25 15.31
N LYS A 450 -5.92 -6.43 14.60
CA LYS A 450 -6.72 -7.63 14.76
C LYS A 450 -5.99 -8.84 14.18
N LEU A 451 -6.13 -9.97 14.87
CA LEU A 451 -5.53 -11.22 14.46
C LEU A 451 -6.25 -11.82 13.24
N ASP A 452 -7.58 -11.78 13.30
CA ASP A 452 -8.47 -12.20 12.23
C ASP A 452 -9.39 -11.05 11.79
N LEU A 453 -9.59 -10.95 10.47
CA LEU A 453 -10.45 -9.99 9.80
C LEU A 453 -11.56 -10.68 8.98
N SER A 454 -11.63 -12.01 9.01
CA SER A 454 -12.63 -12.81 8.29
C SER A 454 -14.05 -12.30 8.48
N ASP A 455 -14.47 -12.05 9.73
CA ASP A 455 -15.79 -11.48 10.05
C ASP A 455 -16.01 -10.10 9.42
N VAL A 456 -14.98 -9.25 9.45
CA VAL A 456 -15.06 -7.89 8.90
C VAL A 456 -15.23 -7.93 7.39
N PHE A 457 -14.50 -8.82 6.71
CA PHE A 457 -14.63 -9.03 5.27
C PHE A 457 -16.01 -9.59 4.91
N ALA A 458 -16.47 -10.64 5.59
CA ALA A 458 -17.77 -11.24 5.34
C ALA A 458 -18.90 -10.22 5.53
N GLU A 459 -18.96 -9.55 6.70
CA GLU A 459 -20.00 -8.59 7.04
C GLU A 459 -19.98 -7.37 6.12
N ARG A 460 -18.80 -6.72 5.98
CA ARG A 460 -18.70 -5.38 5.38
C ARG A 460 -18.35 -5.39 3.91
N LEU A 461 -17.90 -6.49 3.34
CA LEU A 461 -17.54 -6.56 1.93
C LEU A 461 -18.47 -7.52 1.19
N PHE A 462 -18.49 -8.79 1.58
CA PHE A 462 -19.11 -9.83 0.78
C PHE A 462 -20.63 -9.91 0.96
N ASN A 463 -21.13 -9.75 2.19
CA ASN A 463 -22.57 -9.78 2.46
C ASN A 463 -23.24 -8.42 2.17
N SER A 464 -22.49 -7.31 2.30
CA SER A 464 -22.99 -5.94 2.11
C SER A 464 -23.12 -5.51 0.64
N LEU A 465 -22.38 -6.14 -0.27
CA LEU A 465 -22.43 -5.85 -1.71
C LEU A 465 -23.27 -6.90 -2.45
N LYS A 466 -23.80 -6.54 -3.63
CA LYS A 466 -24.49 -7.50 -4.48
C LYS A 466 -23.51 -8.48 -5.13
N THR A 467 -22.41 -7.97 -5.69
CA THR A 467 -21.35 -8.80 -6.28
C THR A 467 -19.98 -8.33 -5.84
N THR A 468 -19.13 -9.30 -5.53
CA THR A 468 -17.69 -9.07 -5.38
C THR A 468 -16.93 -10.07 -6.23
N VAL A 469 -16.12 -9.59 -7.16
CA VAL A 469 -15.21 -10.42 -7.97
C VAL A 469 -13.80 -10.25 -7.44
N LEU A 470 -13.18 -11.32 -6.99
CA LEU A 470 -11.78 -11.35 -6.58
C LEU A 470 -10.99 -12.08 -7.64
N CYS A 471 -10.00 -11.41 -8.22
CA CYS A 471 -9.15 -11.99 -9.24
C CYS A 471 -7.66 -11.75 -8.99
N SER A 472 -6.83 -12.75 -9.26
CA SER A 472 -5.38 -12.62 -9.32
C SER A 472 -4.77 -13.81 -10.07
N ALA A 473 -3.51 -13.71 -10.46
CA ALA A 473 -2.75 -14.84 -11.01
C ALA A 473 -2.41 -15.91 -9.97
N THR A 474 -2.49 -15.57 -8.67
CA THR A 474 -2.04 -16.44 -7.58
C THR A 474 -2.93 -16.27 -6.36
N LEU A 475 -4.05 -17.01 -6.32
CA LEU A 475 -4.99 -17.05 -5.18
C LEU A 475 -5.00 -18.41 -4.46
N THR A 476 -4.53 -19.45 -5.12
CA THR A 476 -4.56 -20.83 -4.64
C THR A 476 -3.18 -21.30 -4.18
N ALA A 477 -3.19 -22.19 -3.19
CA ALA A 477 -2.07 -23.04 -2.84
C ALA A 477 -2.47 -24.48 -3.13
N ALA A 478 -1.61 -25.25 -3.81
CA ALA A 478 -1.93 -26.62 -4.24
C ALA A 478 -3.29 -26.75 -4.97
N LYS A 479 -3.66 -25.72 -5.76
CA LYS A 479 -4.91 -25.63 -6.56
C LYS A 479 -6.21 -25.60 -5.74
N THR A 480 -6.15 -25.21 -4.46
CA THR A 480 -7.36 -24.98 -3.65
C THR A 480 -7.43 -23.54 -3.14
N PHE A 481 -8.66 -23.04 -2.93
CA PHE A 481 -8.92 -21.71 -2.36
C PHE A 481 -9.09 -21.73 -0.83
N ASP A 482 -9.03 -22.88 -0.18
CA ASP A 482 -9.44 -23.05 1.22
C ASP A 482 -8.69 -22.13 2.19
N TYR A 483 -7.38 -21.98 1.96
CA TYR A 483 -6.55 -21.02 2.69
C TYR A 483 -7.14 -19.60 2.61
N LEU A 484 -7.35 -19.09 1.40
CA LEU A 484 -7.83 -17.73 1.17
C LEU A 484 -9.27 -17.56 1.66
N LYS A 485 -10.14 -18.56 1.46
CA LYS A 485 -11.53 -18.53 1.95
C LYS A 485 -11.59 -18.38 3.46
N GLY A 486 -10.79 -19.15 4.19
CA GLY A 486 -10.70 -19.04 5.65
C GLY A 486 -10.24 -17.65 6.10
N ARG A 487 -9.21 -17.08 5.45
CA ARG A 487 -8.68 -15.75 5.81
C ARG A 487 -9.62 -14.59 5.49
N LEU A 488 -10.41 -14.72 4.43
CA LEU A 488 -11.34 -13.68 3.98
C LEU A 488 -12.77 -13.86 4.53
N GLY A 489 -13.06 -14.93 5.26
CA GLY A 489 -14.43 -15.22 5.72
C GLY A 489 -15.39 -15.61 4.60
N LEU A 490 -14.88 -16.24 3.53
CA LEU A 490 -15.68 -16.84 2.45
C LEU A 490 -16.07 -18.29 2.78
N THR A 491 -16.27 -18.59 4.06
CA THR A 491 -16.72 -19.89 4.54
C THR A 491 -18.25 -19.93 4.57
N SER A 492 -18.83 -21.13 4.53
CA SER A 492 -20.29 -21.31 4.62
C SER A 492 -20.90 -20.76 5.92
N GLU A 493 -20.09 -20.58 6.96
CA GLU A 493 -20.52 -20.02 8.25
C GLU A 493 -20.70 -18.50 8.20
N LEU A 494 -19.84 -17.80 7.44
CA LEU A 494 -19.79 -16.34 7.42
C LEU A 494 -20.39 -15.73 6.14
N LEU A 495 -20.31 -16.44 5.02
CA LEU A 495 -20.79 -15.97 3.73
C LEU A 495 -22.26 -16.34 3.53
N GLN A 496 -23.09 -15.32 3.33
CA GLN A 496 -24.54 -15.45 3.10
C GLN A 496 -24.90 -15.22 1.63
N ARG A 497 -23.92 -15.36 0.73
CA ARG A 497 -24.04 -15.17 -0.73
C ARG A 497 -23.59 -16.45 -1.45
N GLY A 498 -24.05 -16.63 -2.68
CA GLY A 498 -23.50 -17.68 -3.54
C GLY A 498 -22.03 -17.41 -3.87
N LEU A 499 -21.25 -18.48 -3.98
CA LEU A 499 -19.81 -18.42 -4.28
C LEU A 499 -19.50 -19.17 -5.58
N ILE A 500 -18.76 -18.53 -6.49
CA ILE A 500 -18.19 -19.12 -7.70
C ILE A 500 -16.69 -19.27 -7.48
N GLU A 501 -16.14 -20.48 -7.62
CA GLU A 501 -14.70 -20.75 -7.48
C GLU A 501 -14.14 -21.28 -8.81
N LYS A 502 -13.18 -20.57 -9.41
CA LYS A 502 -12.67 -20.90 -10.74
C LYS A 502 -11.16 -20.69 -10.86
N ILE A 503 -10.50 -21.63 -11.54
CA ILE A 503 -9.07 -21.59 -11.80
C ILE A 503 -8.85 -21.72 -13.31
N TYR A 504 -8.27 -20.68 -13.90
CA TYR A 504 -7.91 -20.60 -15.30
C TYR A 504 -6.40 -20.73 -15.45
N ASN A 505 -5.97 -21.78 -16.14
CA ASN A 505 -4.56 -22.00 -16.44
C ASN A 505 -4.05 -20.91 -17.39
N SER A 506 -2.75 -20.67 -17.36
CA SER A 506 -2.11 -19.78 -18.33
C SER A 506 -2.11 -20.45 -19.71
N PRO A 507 -2.36 -19.70 -20.80
CA PRO A 507 -2.38 -20.23 -22.16
C PRO A 507 -0.98 -20.51 -22.74
N PHE A 508 0.09 -20.25 -21.99
CA PHE A 508 1.47 -20.40 -22.45
C PHE A 508 1.98 -21.85 -22.34
N ASP A 509 2.86 -22.24 -23.26
CA ASP A 509 3.46 -23.58 -23.29
C ASP A 509 4.77 -23.58 -22.48
N PHE A 510 4.62 -23.58 -21.15
CA PHE A 510 5.76 -23.59 -20.22
C PHE A 510 6.68 -24.80 -20.39
N SER A 511 6.22 -25.89 -21.02
CA SER A 511 7.06 -27.05 -21.31
C SER A 511 8.20 -26.73 -22.29
N LYS A 512 7.98 -25.75 -23.18
CA LYS A 512 8.94 -25.27 -24.17
C LYS A 512 9.57 -23.92 -23.81
N GLN A 513 8.81 -23.08 -23.11
CA GLN A 513 9.18 -21.69 -22.83
C GLN A 513 9.99 -21.53 -21.54
N ALA A 514 9.75 -22.36 -20.53
CA ALA A 514 10.38 -22.20 -19.22
C ALA A 514 11.21 -23.44 -18.86
N LEU A 515 12.31 -23.23 -18.15
CA LEU A 515 13.07 -24.29 -17.48
C LEU A 515 13.24 -23.90 -16.00
N LEU A 516 12.79 -24.76 -15.08
CA LEU A 516 13.09 -24.60 -13.66
C LEU A 516 14.34 -25.42 -13.31
N VAL A 517 15.34 -24.77 -12.72
CA VAL A 517 16.60 -25.42 -12.30
C VAL A 517 16.86 -25.18 -10.82
N THR A 518 17.27 -26.24 -10.11
CA THR A 518 17.75 -26.14 -8.73
C THR A 518 19.10 -26.84 -8.56
N PRO A 519 20.13 -26.16 -8.05
CA PRO A 519 21.39 -26.81 -7.71
C PRO A 519 21.24 -27.79 -6.53
N SER A 520 21.85 -28.98 -6.61
CA SER A 520 21.70 -30.05 -5.61
C SER A 520 22.56 -29.89 -4.34
N HIS A 521 23.68 -29.16 -4.43
CA HIS A 521 24.72 -29.11 -3.39
C HIS A 521 24.96 -27.70 -2.85
N LEU A 522 23.92 -26.86 -2.77
CA LEU A 522 24.01 -25.60 -2.01
C LEU A 522 23.81 -25.87 -0.51
N PRO A 523 24.51 -25.13 0.38
CA PRO A 523 24.25 -25.18 1.81
C PRO A 523 22.78 -24.89 2.15
N ASP A 524 22.32 -25.26 3.35
CA ASP A 524 21.00 -24.84 3.82
C ASP A 524 20.95 -23.30 3.88
N PRO A 525 19.84 -22.65 3.51
CA PRO A 525 19.67 -21.19 3.62
C PRO A 525 20.02 -20.55 4.97
N ARG A 526 20.09 -21.33 6.05
CA ARG A 526 20.48 -20.91 7.41
C ARG A 526 21.99 -21.00 7.67
N ASP A 527 22.74 -21.65 6.79
CA ASP A 527 24.18 -21.81 6.88
C ASP A 527 24.89 -20.46 6.59
N PRO A 528 25.90 -20.05 7.38
CA PRO A 528 26.69 -18.85 7.10
C PRO A 528 27.33 -18.81 5.70
N GLU A 529 27.75 -19.96 5.16
CA GLU A 529 28.41 -20.08 3.85
C GLU A 529 27.42 -20.08 2.66
N TYR A 530 26.12 -20.15 2.97
CA TYR A 530 25.06 -20.17 1.97
C TYR A 530 25.15 -19.00 1.00
N LEU A 531 25.34 -17.78 1.52
CA LEU A 531 25.30 -16.58 0.70
C LEU A 531 26.45 -16.54 -0.31
N HIS A 532 27.63 -17.01 0.08
CA HIS A 532 28.79 -17.09 -0.81
C HIS A 532 28.54 -18.10 -1.93
N SER A 533 28.05 -19.29 -1.57
CA SER A 533 27.69 -20.34 -2.56
C SER A 533 26.56 -19.89 -3.49
N ALA A 534 25.55 -19.21 -2.96
CA ALA A 534 24.46 -18.63 -3.74
C ALA A 534 24.97 -17.53 -4.68
N ALA A 535 25.94 -16.70 -4.27
CA ALA A 535 26.53 -15.68 -5.13
C ALA A 535 27.27 -16.30 -6.34
N GLU A 536 27.98 -17.41 -6.16
CA GLU A 536 28.60 -18.15 -7.28
C GLU A 536 27.55 -18.75 -8.22
N ALA A 537 26.46 -19.30 -7.69
CA ALA A 537 25.36 -19.79 -8.52
C ALA A 537 24.62 -18.66 -9.26
N ILE A 538 24.42 -17.50 -8.62
CA ILE A 538 23.88 -16.29 -9.25
C ILE A 538 24.80 -15.87 -10.40
N TRP A 539 26.11 -15.82 -10.17
CA TRP A 539 27.08 -15.49 -11.21
C TRP A 539 26.98 -16.44 -12.41
N ALA A 540 26.97 -17.75 -12.17
CA ALA A 540 26.83 -18.76 -13.21
C ALA A 540 25.54 -18.57 -14.03
N ALA A 541 24.41 -18.31 -13.37
CA ALA A 541 23.14 -18.07 -14.05
C ALA A 541 23.15 -16.77 -14.87
N VAL A 542 23.65 -15.67 -14.30
CA VAL A 542 23.76 -14.37 -14.98
C VAL A 542 24.69 -14.42 -16.19
N GLU A 543 25.80 -15.16 -16.10
CA GLU A 543 26.72 -15.32 -17.23
C GLU A 543 26.08 -16.15 -18.36
N ALA A 544 25.29 -17.18 -18.02
CA ALA A 544 24.58 -17.99 -19.00
C ALA A 544 23.49 -17.21 -19.74
N SER A 545 22.73 -16.36 -19.02
CA SER A 545 21.67 -15.51 -19.59
C SER A 545 22.17 -14.19 -20.19
N ARG A 546 23.47 -13.88 -20.05
CA ARG A 546 24.10 -12.63 -20.48
C ARG A 546 23.42 -11.40 -19.88
N GLY A 547 23.18 -11.40 -18.58
CA GLY A 547 22.36 -10.40 -17.91
C GLY A 547 20.88 -10.74 -18.09
N ARG A 548 20.01 -9.76 -18.37
CA ARG A 548 18.55 -10.00 -18.55
C ARG A 548 17.95 -10.80 -17.39
N THR A 549 18.44 -10.49 -16.19
CA THR A 549 18.23 -11.33 -15.00
C THR A 549 17.62 -10.54 -13.86
N PHE A 550 16.55 -11.07 -13.27
CA PHE A 550 16.04 -10.65 -11.98
C PHE A 550 16.54 -11.57 -10.88
N VAL A 551 17.11 -11.00 -9.82
CA VAL A 551 17.53 -11.74 -8.63
C VAL A 551 16.66 -11.31 -7.46
N LEU A 552 15.81 -12.23 -7.02
CA LEU A 552 14.79 -12.01 -6.00
C LEU A 552 15.23 -12.56 -4.65
N PHE A 553 15.48 -11.64 -3.72
CA PHE A 553 15.90 -11.92 -2.35
C PHE A 553 14.72 -11.87 -1.38
N THR A 554 14.84 -12.58 -0.26
CA THR A 554 13.90 -12.51 0.86
C THR A 554 14.31 -11.51 1.95
N SER A 555 15.49 -10.91 1.84
CA SER A 555 15.95 -9.86 2.76
C SER A 555 16.84 -8.82 2.08
N TYR A 556 16.73 -7.57 2.53
CA TYR A 556 17.60 -6.48 2.06
C TYR A 556 19.06 -6.72 2.42
N ARG A 557 19.33 -7.28 3.60
CA ARG A 557 20.70 -7.59 4.03
C ARG A 557 21.40 -8.52 3.05
N MET A 558 20.80 -9.66 2.71
CA MET A 558 21.37 -10.60 1.73
C MET A 558 21.57 -9.95 0.36
N LEU A 559 20.62 -9.13 -0.07
CA LEU A 559 20.70 -8.39 -1.32
C LEU A 559 21.92 -7.47 -1.35
N GLN A 560 22.14 -6.68 -0.29
CA GLN A 560 23.28 -5.76 -0.21
C GLN A 560 24.62 -6.50 -0.15
N GLU A 561 24.70 -7.55 0.68
CA GLU A 561 25.91 -8.37 0.83
C GLU A 561 26.25 -9.10 -0.49
N CYS A 562 25.27 -9.71 -1.16
CA CYS A 562 25.47 -10.35 -2.45
C CYS A 562 25.86 -9.35 -3.54
N ALA A 563 25.23 -8.18 -3.58
CA ALA A 563 25.58 -7.11 -4.52
C ALA A 563 27.03 -6.65 -4.34
N LYS A 564 27.52 -6.61 -3.09
CA LYS A 564 28.92 -6.28 -2.79
C LYS A 564 29.87 -7.37 -3.32
N LEU A 565 29.56 -8.65 -3.09
CA LEU A 565 30.37 -9.78 -3.55
C LEU A 565 30.54 -9.83 -5.07
N LEU A 566 29.48 -9.50 -5.82
CA LEU A 566 29.46 -9.62 -7.29
C LEU A 566 29.81 -8.34 -8.05
N ARG A 567 29.95 -7.20 -7.35
CA ARG A 567 30.14 -5.87 -7.98
C ARG A 567 31.33 -5.83 -8.94
N GLU A 568 32.49 -6.33 -8.51
CA GLU A 568 33.71 -6.30 -9.33
C GLU A 568 33.57 -7.17 -10.58
N ARG A 569 32.96 -8.35 -10.45
CA ARG A 569 32.72 -9.26 -11.57
C ARG A 569 31.73 -8.68 -12.59
N PHE A 570 30.64 -8.06 -12.12
CA PHE A 570 29.69 -7.37 -13.00
C PHE A 570 30.36 -6.21 -13.75
N SER A 571 31.16 -5.39 -13.06
CA SER A 571 31.93 -4.31 -13.69
C SER A 571 32.90 -4.84 -14.76
N ALA A 572 33.66 -5.89 -14.45
CA ALA A 572 34.63 -6.49 -15.36
C ALA A 572 33.98 -7.03 -16.66
N LYS A 573 32.76 -7.56 -16.59
CA LYS A 573 31.99 -8.05 -17.75
C LYS A 573 31.02 -7.00 -18.34
N LYS A 574 31.01 -5.77 -17.82
CA LYS A 574 30.12 -4.68 -18.23
C LYS A 574 28.62 -4.99 -18.08
N TYR A 575 28.25 -5.76 -17.06
CA TYR A 575 26.87 -5.96 -16.65
C TYR A 575 26.36 -4.75 -15.87
N THR A 576 25.15 -4.28 -16.20
CA THR A 576 24.52 -3.15 -15.48
C THR A 576 23.81 -3.67 -14.24
N LEU A 577 24.47 -3.59 -13.07
CA LEU A 577 23.84 -3.95 -11.79
C LEU A 577 22.92 -2.82 -11.32
N LEU A 578 21.63 -3.13 -11.26
CA LEU A 578 20.59 -2.29 -10.69
C LEU A 578 20.16 -2.90 -9.35
N LYS A 579 19.99 -2.08 -8.32
CA LYS A 579 19.72 -2.58 -6.97
C LYS A 579 18.64 -1.76 -6.29
N GLN A 580 17.67 -2.46 -5.71
CA GLN A 580 16.64 -1.83 -4.89
C GLN A 580 17.26 -1.06 -3.71
N GLY A 581 16.74 0.15 -3.48
CA GLY A 581 17.24 1.10 -2.49
C GLY A 581 18.05 2.26 -3.09
N ASP A 582 18.59 2.09 -4.31
CA ASP A 582 19.36 3.15 -4.97
C ASP A 582 18.45 4.18 -5.67
N HIS A 583 17.34 3.71 -6.27
CA HIS A 583 16.30 4.55 -6.87
C HIS A 583 14.89 4.00 -6.60
N ALA A 584 13.85 4.77 -6.96
CA ALA A 584 12.46 4.30 -6.92
C ALA A 584 12.25 3.12 -7.89
N SER A 585 11.40 2.15 -7.51
CA SER A 585 11.23 0.90 -8.27
C SER A 585 10.85 1.13 -9.73
N ASN A 586 9.94 2.06 -10.03
CA ASN A 586 9.56 2.38 -11.41
C ASN A 586 10.73 2.91 -12.25
N HIS A 587 11.67 3.63 -11.63
CA HIS A 587 12.87 4.13 -12.32
C HIS A 587 13.84 2.99 -12.60
N LEU A 588 14.06 2.10 -11.61
CA LEU A 588 14.91 0.92 -11.78
C LEU A 588 14.39 0.00 -12.89
N LEU A 589 13.07 -0.18 -13.02
CA LEU A 589 12.48 -0.97 -14.09
C LEU A 589 12.71 -0.37 -15.47
N ARG A 590 12.53 0.96 -15.62
CA ARG A 590 12.82 1.65 -16.88
C ARG A 590 14.30 1.53 -17.25
N GLN A 591 15.19 1.63 -16.27
CA GLN A 591 16.62 1.41 -16.49
C GLN A 591 16.91 -0.04 -16.87
N PHE A 592 16.24 -1.02 -16.26
CA PHE A 592 16.45 -2.44 -16.59
C PHE A 592 16.09 -2.74 -18.04
N VAL A 593 14.94 -2.26 -18.52
CA VAL A 593 14.48 -2.47 -19.90
C VAL A 593 15.37 -1.75 -20.92
N SER A 594 15.90 -0.57 -20.58
CA SER A 594 16.73 0.21 -21.50
C SER A 594 18.21 -0.14 -21.49
N ALA A 595 18.72 -0.73 -20.40
CA ALA A 595 20.14 -1.01 -20.25
C ALA A 595 20.52 -2.37 -20.85
N PRO A 596 21.60 -2.44 -21.64
CA PRO A 596 22.09 -3.72 -22.14
C PRO A 596 22.62 -4.56 -20.97
N HIS A 597 22.34 -5.86 -21.03
CA HIS A 597 22.82 -6.85 -20.06
C HIS A 597 22.52 -6.47 -18.60
N ALA A 598 21.32 -5.93 -18.35
CA ALA A 598 20.91 -5.50 -17.02
C ALA A 598 20.70 -6.68 -16.06
N VAL A 599 21.04 -6.45 -14.79
CA VAL A 599 20.80 -7.39 -13.69
C VAL A 599 20.15 -6.60 -12.56
N LEU A 600 18.92 -6.97 -12.20
CA LEU A 600 18.16 -6.26 -11.17
C LEU A 600 18.07 -7.10 -9.89
N PHE A 601 18.60 -6.54 -8.80
CA PHE A 601 18.51 -7.11 -7.47
C PHE A 601 17.34 -6.48 -6.72
N GLY A 602 16.35 -7.28 -6.32
CA GLY A 602 15.14 -6.83 -5.65
C GLY A 602 14.71 -7.74 -4.49
N THR A 603 13.95 -7.18 -3.55
CA THR A 603 13.22 -7.91 -2.51
C THR A 603 11.72 -7.95 -2.87
N ASP A 604 10.86 -8.25 -1.90
CA ASP A 604 9.39 -8.41 -1.99
C ASP A 604 8.69 -7.51 -3.01
N SER A 605 9.00 -6.21 -3.08
CA SER A 605 8.30 -5.31 -4.01
C SER A 605 8.56 -5.57 -5.50
N PHE A 606 9.58 -6.35 -5.85
CA PHE A 606 9.88 -6.77 -7.23
C PHE A 606 9.34 -8.17 -7.55
N TRP A 607 8.79 -8.89 -6.57
CA TRP A 607 8.06 -10.14 -6.80
C TRP A 607 6.71 -9.87 -7.47
N GLU A 608 6.21 -8.63 -7.41
CA GLU A 608 4.89 -8.19 -7.86
C GLU A 608 4.95 -6.92 -8.72
N GLY A 609 3.93 -6.68 -9.56
CA GLY A 609 3.76 -5.38 -10.25
C GLY A 609 4.76 -5.02 -11.36
N VAL A 610 5.69 -5.91 -11.73
CA VAL A 610 6.64 -5.72 -12.83
C VAL A 610 6.18 -6.44 -14.10
N ASP A 611 6.11 -5.70 -15.20
CA ASP A 611 5.83 -6.22 -16.54
C ASP A 611 7.03 -5.95 -17.46
N VAL A 612 7.84 -6.99 -17.69
CA VAL A 612 8.94 -6.98 -18.66
C VAL A 612 8.67 -8.15 -19.60
N VAL A 613 8.63 -7.87 -20.91
CA VAL A 613 8.23 -8.81 -21.95
C VAL A 613 9.42 -9.09 -22.86
N GLY A 614 9.51 -10.32 -23.39
CA GLY A 614 10.47 -10.63 -24.45
C GLY A 614 11.90 -10.86 -23.95
N GLU A 615 12.87 -10.46 -24.77
CA GLU A 615 14.28 -10.73 -24.53
C GLU A 615 14.90 -9.97 -23.36
N ASP A 616 14.20 -8.99 -22.78
CA ASP A 616 14.75 -8.14 -21.70
C ASP A 616 14.83 -8.90 -20.36
N LEU A 617 14.00 -9.92 -20.15
CA LEU A 617 14.03 -10.78 -18.97
C LEU A 617 14.01 -12.26 -19.39
N GLN A 618 15.16 -12.93 -19.26
CA GLN A 618 15.33 -14.34 -19.66
C GLN A 618 15.70 -15.24 -18.48
N CYS A 619 16.06 -14.68 -17.33
CA CYS A 619 16.39 -15.43 -16.14
C CYS A 619 15.77 -14.79 -14.90
N VAL A 620 15.10 -15.61 -14.08
CA VAL A 620 14.63 -15.22 -12.75
C VAL A 620 15.30 -16.11 -11.73
N ILE A 621 16.01 -15.52 -10.77
CA ILE A 621 16.68 -16.25 -9.71
C ILE A 621 15.93 -16.02 -8.41
N LEU A 622 15.40 -17.11 -7.84
CA LEU A 622 14.78 -17.14 -6.53
C LEU A 622 15.84 -17.59 -5.53
N VAL A 623 16.40 -16.65 -4.78
CA VAL A 623 17.52 -16.97 -3.88
C VAL A 623 17.04 -17.91 -2.79
N LYS A 624 15.96 -17.58 -2.06
CA LYS A 624 15.36 -18.45 -1.04
C LYS A 624 13.87 -18.67 -1.32
N LEU A 625 13.32 -19.78 -0.83
CA LEU A 625 11.87 -19.96 -0.74
C LEU A 625 11.26 -18.81 0.07
N PRO A 626 10.19 -18.15 -0.41
CA PRO A 626 9.73 -16.87 0.10
C PRO A 626 8.83 -16.99 1.35
N PHE A 627 9.29 -17.74 2.35
CA PHE A 627 8.63 -17.81 3.65
C PHE A 627 8.70 -16.46 4.37
N LYS A 628 7.56 -16.01 4.93
CA LYS A 628 7.53 -14.85 5.83
C LYS A 628 8.35 -15.15 7.09
N VAL A 629 8.93 -14.11 7.69
CA VAL A 629 9.75 -14.22 8.89
C VAL A 629 8.87 -14.66 10.07
N PRO A 630 9.12 -15.81 10.72
CA PRO A 630 8.24 -16.33 11.77
C PRO A 630 8.17 -15.45 13.03
N THR A 631 9.19 -14.62 13.26
CA THR A 631 9.29 -13.70 14.39
C THR A 631 8.53 -12.38 14.17
N GLU A 632 7.95 -12.17 12.99
CA GLU A 632 7.08 -11.02 12.76
C GLU A 632 5.83 -11.12 13.67
N PRO A 633 5.46 -10.08 14.43
CA PRO A 633 4.44 -10.17 15.47
C PRO A 633 3.10 -10.78 15.02
N LEU A 634 2.61 -10.36 13.85
CA LEU A 634 1.37 -10.88 13.27
C LEU A 634 1.49 -12.34 12.85
N ILE A 635 2.64 -12.73 12.27
CA ILE A 635 2.89 -14.11 11.82
C ILE A 635 2.95 -15.04 13.03
N GLN A 636 3.68 -14.62 14.07
CA GLN A 636 3.80 -15.36 15.31
C GLN A 636 2.44 -15.56 15.98
N ALA A 637 1.64 -14.49 16.08
CA ALA A 637 0.32 -14.55 16.70
C ALA A 637 -0.66 -15.44 15.93
N ARG A 638 -0.66 -15.35 14.58
CA ARG A 638 -1.49 -16.21 13.73
C ARG A 638 -1.08 -17.68 13.89
N ALA A 639 0.21 -17.95 13.99
CA ALA A 639 0.71 -19.30 14.22
C ALA A 639 0.29 -19.86 15.59
N GLU A 640 0.37 -19.08 16.66
CA GLU A 640 -0.09 -19.51 18.00
C GLU A 640 -1.60 -19.77 18.02
N HIS A 641 -2.38 -18.92 17.37
CA HIS A 641 -3.83 -19.10 17.29
C HIS A 641 -4.23 -20.34 16.50
N LEU A 642 -3.59 -20.60 15.36
CA LEU A 642 -3.81 -21.84 14.61
C LEU A 642 -3.45 -23.08 15.43
N LYS A 643 -2.34 -23.05 16.20
CA LYS A 643 -2.00 -24.12 17.14
C LYS A 643 -3.08 -24.32 18.21
N SER A 644 -3.67 -23.24 18.73
CA SER A 644 -4.74 -23.33 19.72
C SER A 644 -6.02 -23.99 19.16
N GLN A 645 -6.20 -23.97 17.84
CA GLN A 645 -7.28 -24.67 17.12
C GLN A 645 -6.90 -26.11 16.69
N GLY A 646 -5.72 -26.60 17.07
CA GLY A 646 -5.22 -27.92 16.66
C GLY A 646 -4.72 -27.99 15.21
N LYS A 647 -4.53 -26.85 14.54
CA LYS A 647 -3.99 -26.76 13.17
C LYS A 647 -2.47 -26.64 13.17
N ASP A 648 -1.83 -26.94 12.04
CA ASP A 648 -0.38 -26.79 11.85
C ASP A 648 -0.08 -25.44 11.18
N PRO A 649 0.51 -24.45 11.88
CA PRO A 649 0.80 -23.14 11.28
C PRO A 649 1.73 -23.17 10.08
N PHE A 650 2.59 -24.18 9.99
CA PHE A 650 3.47 -24.32 8.85
C PHE A 650 2.64 -24.74 7.63
N MET A 651 1.84 -25.80 7.75
CA MET A 651 1.04 -26.35 6.66
C MET A 651 -0.17 -25.49 6.29
N ASP A 652 -0.85 -24.91 7.28
CA ASP A 652 -2.11 -24.19 7.11
C ASP A 652 -1.93 -22.67 6.89
N TYR A 653 -0.71 -22.13 7.05
CA TYR A 653 -0.46 -20.69 6.93
C TYR A 653 0.86 -20.33 6.23
N ALA A 654 2.01 -20.71 6.78
CA ALA A 654 3.30 -20.27 6.25
C ALA A 654 3.58 -20.83 4.83
N LEU A 655 3.24 -22.10 4.59
CA LEU A 655 3.45 -22.79 3.32
C LEU A 655 2.54 -22.27 2.20
N PRO A 656 1.21 -22.15 2.37
CA PRO A 656 0.33 -21.56 1.36
C PRO A 656 0.78 -20.16 0.90
N LEU A 657 1.13 -19.29 1.85
CA LEU A 657 1.63 -17.94 1.55
C LEU A 657 2.93 -17.98 0.73
N ALA A 658 3.87 -18.85 1.11
CA ALA A 658 5.12 -19.00 0.38
C ALA A 658 4.91 -19.56 -1.03
N ILE A 659 3.97 -20.50 -1.22
CA ILE A 659 3.61 -21.05 -2.53
C ILE A 659 3.01 -19.97 -3.43
N MET A 660 2.05 -19.19 -2.93
CA MET A 660 1.44 -18.09 -3.69
C MET A 660 2.50 -17.10 -4.16
N LYS A 661 3.41 -16.70 -3.26
CA LYS A 661 4.51 -15.77 -3.59
C LYS A 661 5.55 -16.38 -4.54
N PHE A 662 5.83 -17.68 -4.41
CA PHE A 662 6.71 -18.41 -5.34
C PHE A 662 6.14 -18.43 -6.76
N LYS A 663 4.83 -18.66 -6.92
CA LYS A 663 4.14 -18.57 -8.22
C LYS A 663 4.26 -17.16 -8.82
N GLN A 664 4.17 -16.11 -8.01
CA GLN A 664 4.33 -14.72 -8.50
C GLN A 664 5.75 -14.45 -9.02
N GLY A 665 6.76 -14.95 -8.33
CA GLY A 665 8.16 -14.88 -8.76
C GLY A 665 8.37 -15.63 -10.08
N PHE A 666 7.85 -16.86 -10.18
CA PHE A 666 7.90 -17.65 -11.42
C PHE A 666 7.18 -16.96 -12.58
N GLY A 667 6.00 -16.41 -12.33
CA GLY A 667 5.17 -15.71 -13.32
C GLY A 667 5.79 -14.43 -13.89
N ARG A 668 6.96 -14.00 -13.42
CA ARG A 668 7.74 -12.91 -14.03
C ARG A 668 8.38 -13.31 -15.34
N LEU A 669 8.66 -14.61 -15.53
CA LEU A 669 9.48 -15.09 -16.64
C LEU A 669 8.77 -15.06 -17.99
N VAL A 670 7.51 -15.50 -18.04
CA VAL A 670 6.77 -15.69 -19.29
C VAL A 670 5.54 -14.78 -19.30
N ARG A 671 5.54 -13.82 -20.21
CA ARG A 671 4.46 -12.84 -20.45
C ARG A 671 3.88 -12.92 -21.86
N HIS A 672 4.63 -13.48 -22.81
CA HIS A 672 4.26 -13.66 -24.20
C HIS A 672 4.56 -15.09 -24.67
N ARG A 673 3.96 -15.51 -25.78
CA ARG A 673 4.11 -16.89 -26.35
C ARG A 673 5.49 -17.19 -26.91
N GLU A 674 6.23 -16.14 -27.24
CA GLU A 674 7.60 -16.25 -27.77
C GLU A 674 8.65 -16.14 -26.66
N ASP A 675 8.24 -15.78 -25.44
CA ASP A 675 9.16 -15.67 -24.32
C ASP A 675 9.77 -17.02 -24.02
N ARG A 676 11.08 -17.02 -23.77
CA ARG A 676 11.80 -18.21 -23.35
C ARG A 676 12.85 -17.85 -22.32
N GLY A 677 12.89 -18.60 -21.23
CA GLY A 677 13.83 -18.33 -20.15
C GLY A 677 13.88 -19.40 -19.09
N CYS A 678 14.68 -19.15 -18.05
CA CYS A 678 14.84 -20.09 -16.95
C CYS A 678 14.51 -19.44 -15.60
N VAL A 679 13.94 -20.23 -14.69
CA VAL A 679 13.86 -19.89 -13.27
C VAL A 679 14.91 -20.72 -12.54
N VAL A 680 15.77 -20.07 -11.75
CA VAL A 680 16.78 -20.76 -10.94
C VAL A 680 16.40 -20.60 -9.47
N CYS A 681 16.06 -21.69 -8.79
CA CYS A 681 15.80 -21.68 -7.36
C CYS A 681 17.02 -22.19 -6.60
N LEU A 682 17.64 -21.30 -5.80
CA LEU A 682 18.87 -21.57 -5.06
C LEU A 682 18.63 -22.10 -3.64
N ASP A 683 17.50 -22.77 -3.44
CA ASP A 683 17.07 -23.26 -2.14
C ASP A 683 16.85 -24.78 -2.19
N THR A 684 17.79 -25.53 -1.63
CA THR A 684 17.77 -27.00 -1.62
C THR A 684 16.57 -27.59 -0.89
N ARG A 685 15.87 -26.80 -0.05
CA ARG A 685 14.64 -27.25 0.60
C ARG A 685 13.53 -27.59 -0.40
N LEU A 686 13.57 -27.01 -1.61
CA LEU A 686 12.65 -27.35 -2.70
C LEU A 686 12.72 -28.84 -3.09
N ILE A 687 13.89 -29.46 -2.96
CA ILE A 687 14.11 -30.88 -3.32
C ILE A 687 14.30 -31.79 -2.11
N GLN A 688 14.82 -31.26 -1.00
CA GLN A 688 15.14 -32.06 0.19
C GLN A 688 13.97 -32.20 1.18
N LYS A 689 12.98 -31.31 1.15
CA LYS A 689 11.84 -31.33 2.07
C LYS A 689 10.59 -31.83 1.38
N ASN A 690 9.77 -32.60 2.09
CA ASN A 690 8.52 -33.18 1.56
C ASN A 690 7.58 -32.10 1.00
N TYR A 691 7.50 -30.93 1.65
CA TYR A 691 6.67 -29.82 1.19
C TYR A 691 7.15 -29.19 -0.12
N GLY A 692 8.40 -29.46 -0.56
CA GLY A 692 8.95 -28.94 -1.80
C GLY A 692 8.14 -29.38 -3.04
N GLN A 693 7.57 -30.59 -2.99
CA GLN A 693 6.67 -31.07 -4.04
C GLN A 693 5.42 -30.21 -4.21
N LEU A 694 4.91 -29.60 -3.13
CA LEU A 694 3.73 -28.73 -3.20
C LEU A 694 4.02 -27.41 -3.93
N PHE A 695 5.26 -26.89 -3.84
CA PHE A 695 5.70 -25.77 -4.66
C PHE A 695 5.70 -26.15 -6.15
N LEU A 696 6.29 -27.31 -6.49
CA LEU A 696 6.38 -27.78 -7.87
C LEU A 696 5.00 -28.06 -8.48
N GLN A 697 4.10 -28.71 -7.74
CA GLN A 697 2.72 -29.01 -8.17
C GLN A 697 1.86 -27.75 -8.36
N SER A 698 2.24 -26.63 -7.74
CA SER A 698 1.52 -25.36 -7.84
C SER A 698 1.98 -24.50 -9.03
N LEU A 699 3.07 -24.88 -9.71
CA LEU A 699 3.52 -24.23 -10.94
C LEU A 699 2.84 -24.80 -12.19
N PRO A 700 2.81 -24.04 -13.30
CA PRO A 700 2.52 -24.60 -14.61
C PRO A 700 3.48 -25.73 -14.98
N ASN A 701 3.04 -26.64 -15.87
CA ASN A 701 3.87 -27.75 -16.32
C ASN A 701 5.10 -27.24 -17.09
N CYS A 702 6.27 -27.30 -16.46
CA CYS A 702 7.56 -26.95 -17.05
C CYS A 702 8.60 -28.03 -16.72
N PRO A 703 9.65 -28.20 -17.53
CA PRO A 703 10.74 -29.10 -17.21
C PRO A 703 11.43 -28.61 -15.94
N PHE A 704 11.64 -29.55 -15.01
CA PHE A 704 12.37 -29.32 -13.76
C PHE A 704 13.66 -30.14 -13.77
N GLN A 705 14.79 -29.49 -13.56
CA GLN A 705 16.09 -30.15 -13.51
C GLN A 705 16.81 -29.86 -12.18
N VAL A 706 17.32 -30.92 -11.57
CA VAL A 706 18.23 -30.85 -10.44
C VAL A 706 19.64 -31.08 -10.97
N VAL A 707 20.54 -30.13 -10.75
CA VAL A 707 21.90 -30.17 -11.33
C VAL A 707 22.95 -29.98 -10.24
N ASP A 708 24.12 -30.54 -10.44
CA ASP A 708 25.29 -30.18 -9.62
C ASP A 708 25.63 -28.70 -9.82
N ASN A 709 26.17 -28.04 -8.79
CA ASN A 709 26.53 -26.61 -8.83
C ASN A 709 27.47 -26.30 -10.02
N ILE A 710 28.39 -27.20 -10.35
CA ILE A 710 29.34 -27.05 -11.46
C ILE A 710 28.63 -27.17 -12.82
N GLN A 711 27.53 -27.93 -12.88
CA GLN A 711 26.75 -28.15 -14.09
C GLN A 711 25.68 -27.07 -14.33
N LEU A 712 25.49 -26.13 -13.39
CA LEU A 712 24.52 -25.05 -13.55
C LEU A 712 24.78 -24.20 -14.79
N PHE A 713 26.00 -23.67 -14.95
CA PHE A 713 26.34 -22.85 -16.12
C PHE A 713 26.23 -23.61 -17.46
N PRO A 714 26.82 -24.82 -17.62
CA PRO A 714 26.65 -25.62 -18.84
C PRO A 714 25.18 -25.89 -19.19
N THR A 715 24.37 -26.26 -18.20
CA THR A 715 22.94 -26.57 -18.40
C THR A 715 22.18 -25.35 -18.90
N LEU A 716 22.32 -24.21 -18.22
CA LEU A 716 21.65 -22.96 -18.61
C LEU A 716 22.14 -22.46 -19.98
N LYS A 717 23.45 -22.55 -20.25
CA LYS A 717 24.01 -22.17 -21.55
C LYS A 717 23.48 -23.04 -22.68
N SER A 718 23.32 -24.34 -22.46
CA SER A 718 22.70 -25.25 -23.44
C SER A 718 21.23 -24.91 -23.69
N PHE A 719 20.49 -24.59 -22.62
CA PHE A 719 19.11 -24.14 -22.74
C PHE A 719 19.02 -22.86 -23.60
N PHE A 720 19.78 -21.82 -23.28
CA PHE A 720 19.77 -20.59 -24.08
C PHE A 720 20.33 -20.76 -25.51
N GLY A 721 21.22 -21.73 -25.73
CA GLY A 721 21.84 -22.00 -27.04
C GLY A 721 21.01 -22.86 -28.01
N SER A 722 20.03 -23.60 -27.49
CA SER A 722 19.05 -24.37 -28.28
C SER A 722 17.95 -23.44 -28.76
N LYS A 723 18.17 -22.71 -29.86
CA LYS A 723 17.11 -21.96 -30.56
C LYS A 723 16.49 -22.82 -31.65
#